data_AF-A0A930MU99-F1
#
_entry.id   AF-A0A930MU99-F1
#
_cell.length_a   1.000
_cell.length_b   1.000
_cell.length_c   1.000
_cell.angle_alpha   90.00
_cell.angle_beta   90.00
_cell.angle_gamma   90.00
#
_symmetry.space_group_name_H-M   'P 1'
#
loop_
_entity.id
_entity.type
_entity.pdbx_description
1 polymer ?
#
loop_
_entity_poly.entity_id
_entity_poly.type
_entity_poly.pdbx_seq_one_letter_code
_entity_poly.pdbx_strand_id
1 'polypeptide(L)'
;MVKREPLKYTLPWARVIAGDPTLVLNKDGSIQTTFRYRGPDLDSAIREQLSIMTQQLNSVFMAMETGWVMFFEAQRIPSTDYPTDSCFPDPITKIMDDERKAYFSSGESHFESDYYATLYWMPPNDHEGRLRAFVVEGKKQKGLTKEDYLTTFSNVVEEVYKAFFACQIPCEILSADEMVTYLYSTISMNRRTLRLPKHPLLLDQFLCDSALSGGLEPRLGRKHMRVVTIIGYMDNTIFGIFDGLNLQNFSYRWISRYYCLSKLDALDAVSKKTKEWKAKFKSVMDMLREFASGQEDNSNINQTAVAKYQQAKSAEGLIESDMTSFGYYTSCIVILGNSPDEADMRAKTVVQTINNIGFKAKIEDLNSVDAWMGTLPGNVGRNVRRHLVSCSNLVHMMPLSTIWAGDSRNHHLDGPPLIYTQTSGSTPFRLSLHVGDVGHTLVVGPTGAGKSVFLNMVESSFRKYRNARVFVFDKGASSYVLTRGVGGTFFDLGNEESGALSFQPLAQIDDDKERQWVLEWLCDYVRQENLEITPERKQLIWDALEAVATSYVGDKKRLRRMTTLVNAIQSEELKKALAPLCSGGPYGRIFDSDVDSLQLGSWQTFEMEKLMSTPQIVGTTLMYIFHRIEQSLKGEPTIIVLDECWVFFDNEQFAAKIREWLKVLRKANASVIFATQSITDIVNSPIFLPNNDALGKQTAENYGLFGLNKRQIEILASATKKRHYYYVSPYGSRLFELALDACPVSLAYVAVNTEGVLAAKEIVRDYGTKEFNRRWLIRSNILEEKTDDVLAETVVS
;
A
#
# COMPACT_ATOMS: atom_id res chain seq x y z
N MET A 1 36.68 16.48 -31.77
CA MET A 1 37.07 15.43 -30.81
C MET A 1 36.76 15.92 -29.40
N VAL A 2 35.69 15.45 -28.78
CA VAL A 2 35.39 15.77 -27.36
C VAL A 2 36.40 15.02 -26.51
N LYS A 3 37.25 15.73 -25.76
CA LYS A 3 38.16 15.13 -24.77
C LYS A 3 37.31 14.27 -23.82
N ARG A 4 37.56 12.96 -23.80
CA ARG A 4 36.94 12.05 -22.84
C ARG A 4 37.53 12.34 -21.46
N GLU A 5 36.90 13.22 -20.69
CA GLU A 5 37.20 13.33 -19.26
C GLU A 5 36.55 12.14 -18.54
N PRO A 6 37.32 11.31 -17.81
CA PRO A 6 36.74 10.25 -17.00
C PRO A 6 35.72 10.80 -15.99
N LEU A 7 34.56 10.15 -15.88
CA LEU A 7 33.43 10.56 -15.03
C LEU A 7 33.86 10.97 -13.62
N LYS A 8 34.82 10.25 -13.02
CA LYS A 8 35.40 10.54 -11.70
C LYS A 8 35.86 12.00 -11.50
N TYR A 9 36.40 12.65 -12.54
CA TYR A 9 36.88 14.03 -12.42
C TYR A 9 35.75 15.06 -12.40
N THR A 10 34.54 14.66 -12.81
CA THR A 10 33.36 15.54 -12.88
C THR A 10 32.39 15.36 -11.72
N LEU A 11 32.58 14.33 -10.87
CA LEU A 11 31.72 14.09 -9.71
C LEU A 11 32.00 15.11 -8.59
N PRO A 12 30.96 15.68 -7.96
CA PRO A 12 31.12 16.74 -6.96
C PRO A 12 31.55 16.21 -5.59
N TRP A 13 31.34 14.93 -5.29
CA TRP A 13 31.50 14.38 -3.94
C TRP A 13 32.97 14.10 -3.59
N ALA A 14 33.40 14.54 -2.41
CA ALA A 14 34.71 14.23 -1.86
C ALA A 14 34.64 13.10 -0.84
N ARG A 15 33.82 13.25 0.21
CA ARG A 15 33.73 12.30 1.33
C ARG A 15 32.35 12.31 2.02
N VAL A 16 31.91 11.14 2.50
CA VAL A 16 30.78 11.02 3.44
C VAL A 16 31.30 11.08 4.88
N ILE A 17 30.63 11.87 5.71
CA ILE A 17 30.86 12.01 7.14
C ILE A 17 29.64 11.43 7.85
N ALA A 18 29.84 10.30 8.54
CA ALA A 18 28.81 9.68 9.35
C ALA A 18 28.47 10.61 10.53
N GLY A 19 27.17 10.80 10.79
CA GLY A 19 26.63 11.67 11.82
C GLY A 19 25.11 11.70 11.76
N ASP A 20 24.51 12.56 12.58
CA ASP A 20 23.08 12.84 12.57
C ASP A 20 22.88 14.36 12.39
N PRO A 21 22.60 14.85 11.16
CA PRO A 21 22.43 14.09 9.92
C PRO A 21 23.75 13.58 9.32
N THR A 22 23.69 12.56 8.45
CA THR A 22 24.85 12.15 7.64
C THR A 22 25.14 13.20 6.58
N LEU A 23 26.41 13.60 6.44
CA LEU A 23 26.84 14.69 5.56
C LEU A 23 27.70 14.19 4.41
N VAL A 24 27.62 14.88 3.28
CA VAL A 24 28.56 14.75 2.16
C VAL A 24 29.27 16.07 1.98
N LEU A 25 30.60 16.03 2.08
CA LEU A 25 31.46 17.16 1.72
C LEU A 25 31.77 17.07 0.22
N ASN A 26 31.49 18.15 -0.50
CA ASN A 26 31.78 18.26 -1.93
C ASN A 26 33.18 18.86 -2.16
N LYS A 27 33.72 18.64 -3.35
CA LYS A 27 35.05 19.10 -3.77
C LYS A 27 35.17 20.62 -3.90
N ASP A 28 34.05 21.31 -4.09
CA ASP A 28 34.01 22.78 -4.10
C ASP A 28 33.96 23.39 -2.70
N GLY A 29 33.87 22.56 -1.65
CA GLY A 29 33.79 22.98 -0.26
C GLY A 29 32.37 22.99 0.30
N SER A 30 31.34 22.87 -0.54
CA SER A 30 29.95 22.83 -0.06
C SER A 30 29.65 21.56 0.73
N ILE A 31 28.56 21.63 1.51
CA ILE A 31 28.02 20.49 2.25
C ILE A 31 26.61 20.17 1.78
N GLN A 32 26.27 18.89 1.83
CA GLN A 32 24.91 18.44 1.57
C GLN A 32 24.52 17.28 2.47
N THR A 33 23.21 17.06 2.60
CA THR A 33 22.63 15.84 3.18
C THR A 33 21.44 15.43 2.33
N THR A 34 21.07 14.16 2.42
CA THR A 34 19.97 13.56 1.68
C THR A 34 19.11 12.77 2.65
N PHE A 35 17.81 12.95 2.55
CA PHE A 35 16.82 12.11 3.21
C PHE A 35 15.93 11.45 2.17
N ARG A 36 15.50 10.23 2.46
CA ARG A 36 14.43 9.56 1.72
C ARG A 36 13.11 10.08 2.24
N TYR A 37 12.13 10.25 1.36
CA TYR A 37 10.78 10.59 1.77
C TYR A 37 9.74 9.84 0.94
N ARG A 38 8.49 9.98 1.31
CA ARG A 38 7.36 9.48 0.53
C ARG A 38 6.19 10.44 0.70
N GLY A 39 5.83 11.15 -0.35
CA GLY A 39 4.70 12.09 -0.25
C GLY A 39 3.33 11.40 -0.27
N PRO A 40 2.25 12.20 -0.34
CA PRO A 40 0.89 11.68 -0.25
C PRO A 40 0.49 10.95 -1.53
N ASP A 41 -0.45 10.02 -1.35
CA ASP A 41 -1.19 9.42 -2.47
C ASP A 41 -2.26 10.38 -2.97
N LEU A 42 -2.18 10.77 -4.25
CA LEU A 42 -3.13 11.72 -4.83
C LEU A 42 -4.47 11.12 -5.19
N ASP A 43 -4.55 9.81 -5.43
CA ASP A 43 -5.79 9.19 -5.90
C ASP A 43 -6.93 9.42 -4.89
N SER A 44 -6.61 9.34 -3.60
CA SER A 44 -7.55 9.41 -2.48
C SER A 44 -7.50 10.72 -1.69
N ALA A 45 -6.62 11.66 -2.06
CA ALA A 45 -6.44 12.93 -1.36
C ALA A 45 -7.53 13.96 -1.75
N ILE A 46 -7.89 14.81 -0.78
CA ILE A 46 -8.78 15.98 -1.03
C ILE A 46 -7.96 17.26 -1.24
N ARG A 47 -8.48 18.17 -2.06
CA ARG A 47 -7.76 19.38 -2.48
C ARG A 47 -7.38 20.29 -1.30
N GLU A 48 -8.23 20.35 -0.29
CA GLU A 48 -8.05 21.16 0.91
C GLU A 48 -6.85 20.67 1.72
N GLN A 49 -6.69 19.34 1.87
CA GLN A 49 -5.52 18.75 2.54
C GLN A 49 -4.22 19.07 1.78
N LEU A 50 -4.24 18.93 0.45
CA LEU A 50 -3.09 19.25 -0.39
C LEU A 50 -2.75 20.74 -0.34
N SER A 51 -3.76 21.63 -0.23
CA SER A 51 -3.56 23.08 -0.07
C SER A 51 -2.85 23.42 1.24
N ILE A 52 -3.24 22.79 2.36
CA ILE A 52 -2.57 22.96 3.65
C ILE A 52 -1.11 22.49 3.58
N MET A 53 -0.88 21.34 2.95
CA MET A 53 0.47 20.81 2.72
C MET A 53 1.32 21.77 1.87
N THR A 54 0.76 22.33 0.79
CA THR A 54 1.43 23.36 -0.03
C THR A 54 1.83 24.56 0.81
N GLN A 55 0.93 25.08 1.66
CA GLN A 55 1.20 26.24 2.49
C GLN A 55 2.32 25.99 3.50
N GLN A 56 2.31 24.83 4.17
CA GLN A 56 3.34 24.46 5.14
C GLN A 56 4.72 24.34 4.49
N LEU A 57 4.83 23.62 3.38
CA LEU A 57 6.09 23.47 2.65
C LEU A 57 6.56 24.80 2.03
N ASN A 58 5.66 25.61 1.49
CA ASN A 58 5.97 26.94 0.96
C ASN A 58 6.61 27.84 2.03
N SER A 59 6.07 27.86 3.26
CA SER A 59 6.60 28.68 4.36
C SER A 59 8.03 28.30 4.71
N VAL A 60 8.35 27.00 4.73
CA VAL A 60 9.71 26.53 5.05
C VAL A 60 10.69 26.80 3.91
N PHE A 61 10.28 26.59 2.65
CA PHE A 61 11.13 26.87 1.50
C PHE A 61 11.37 28.38 1.31
N MET A 62 10.41 29.22 1.66
CA MET A 62 10.55 30.68 1.65
C MET A 62 11.60 31.19 2.64
N ALA A 63 11.81 30.47 3.75
CA ALA A 63 12.81 30.82 4.75
C ALA A 63 14.26 30.49 4.32
N MET A 64 14.46 29.74 3.23
CA MET A 64 15.79 29.38 2.76
C MET A 64 16.47 30.54 2.02
N GLU A 65 17.66 30.91 2.50
CA GLU A 65 18.43 32.01 1.92
C GLU A 65 19.21 31.64 0.64
N THR A 66 19.76 32.65 -0.03
CA THR A 66 20.69 32.47 -1.15
C THR A 66 21.91 31.65 -0.73
N GLY A 67 22.28 30.67 -1.55
CA GLY A 67 23.36 29.70 -1.26
C GLY A 67 22.84 28.30 -0.97
N TRP A 68 21.55 28.16 -0.65
CA TRP A 68 20.85 26.88 -0.57
C TRP A 68 20.35 26.41 -1.94
N VAL A 69 20.53 25.12 -2.21
CA VAL A 69 19.96 24.45 -3.38
C VAL A 69 19.28 23.17 -2.93
N MET A 70 18.03 23.00 -3.32
CA MET A 70 17.26 21.79 -3.06
C MET A 70 17.21 20.92 -4.32
N PHE A 71 17.40 19.61 -4.15
CA PHE A 71 17.15 18.62 -5.18
C PHE A 71 16.05 17.69 -4.67
N PHE A 72 14.96 17.56 -5.41
CA PHE A 72 13.93 16.57 -5.17
C PHE A 72 13.96 15.57 -6.32
N GLU A 73 14.08 14.29 -6.00
CA GLU A 73 14.31 13.23 -6.97
C GLU A 73 13.32 12.09 -6.78
N ALA A 74 12.76 11.59 -7.89
CA ALA A 74 12.08 10.30 -7.95
C ALA A 74 12.87 9.34 -8.86
N GLN A 75 13.22 8.17 -8.33
CA GLN A 75 13.86 7.09 -9.07
C GLN A 75 12.86 5.97 -9.32
N ARG A 76 12.35 5.88 -10.55
CA ARG A 76 11.47 4.79 -10.95
C ARG A 76 12.29 3.58 -11.38
N ILE A 77 12.08 2.44 -10.73
CA ILE A 77 12.89 1.22 -10.86
C ILE A 77 12.00 0.00 -11.08
N PRO A 78 12.48 -1.05 -11.77
CA PRO A 78 11.71 -2.28 -11.92
C PRO A 78 11.48 -2.91 -10.54
N SER A 79 10.25 -3.36 -10.30
CA SER A 79 9.88 -4.14 -9.11
C SER A 79 10.01 -5.61 -9.48
N THR A 80 11.11 -6.24 -9.05
CA THR A 80 11.40 -7.66 -9.32
C THR A 80 11.34 -8.52 -8.07
N ASP A 81 11.41 -7.90 -6.90
CA ASP A 81 11.52 -8.58 -5.63
C ASP A 81 10.19 -9.21 -5.25
N TYR A 82 10.21 -10.53 -5.04
CA TYR A 82 9.09 -11.30 -4.52
C TYR A 82 9.59 -12.18 -3.37
N PRO A 83 8.91 -12.20 -2.21
CA PRO A 83 9.37 -12.94 -1.04
C PRO A 83 9.56 -14.42 -1.33
N THR A 84 10.61 -15.01 -0.75
CA THR A 84 10.95 -16.43 -0.91
C THR A 84 10.70 -17.27 0.33
N ASP A 85 10.37 -16.63 1.45
CA ASP A 85 10.20 -17.23 2.79
C ASP A 85 8.75 -17.66 3.08
N SER A 86 8.01 -18.07 2.05
CA SER A 86 6.62 -18.55 2.14
C SER A 86 6.54 -20.05 2.48
N CYS A 87 5.62 -20.44 3.34
CA CYS A 87 5.45 -21.81 3.86
C CYS A 87 4.08 -22.42 3.50
N PHE A 88 3.85 -22.72 2.22
CA PHE A 88 2.58 -23.32 1.78
C PHE A 88 2.48 -24.81 2.16
N PRO A 89 1.37 -25.26 2.81
CA PRO A 89 1.23 -26.65 3.24
C PRO A 89 0.73 -27.59 2.13
N ASP A 90 0.17 -27.05 1.06
CA ASP A 90 -0.49 -27.78 -0.01
C ASP A 90 -0.02 -27.28 -1.40
N PRO A 91 -0.06 -28.16 -2.42
CA PRO A 91 0.45 -27.81 -3.74
C PRO A 91 -0.42 -26.75 -4.46
N ILE A 92 -1.72 -26.66 -4.17
CA ILE A 92 -2.62 -25.74 -4.87
C ILE A 92 -2.32 -24.29 -4.49
N THR A 93 -2.30 -23.96 -3.20
CA THR A 93 -1.97 -22.61 -2.76
C THR A 93 -0.53 -22.23 -3.10
N LYS A 94 0.38 -23.21 -3.11
CA LYS A 94 1.75 -23.01 -3.61
C LYS A 94 1.78 -22.62 -5.09
N ILE A 95 1.08 -23.36 -5.96
CA ILE A 95 1.02 -23.05 -7.40
C ILE A 95 0.39 -21.68 -7.64
N MET A 96 -0.66 -21.34 -6.89
CA MET A 96 -1.31 -20.02 -6.97
C MET A 96 -0.32 -18.87 -6.65
N ASP A 97 0.57 -19.04 -5.66
CA ASP A 97 1.61 -18.05 -5.35
C ASP A 97 2.78 -18.08 -6.35
N ASP A 98 3.13 -19.25 -6.88
CA ASP A 98 4.17 -19.39 -7.92
C ASP A 98 3.75 -18.70 -9.25
N GLU A 99 2.48 -18.80 -9.68
CA GLU A 99 1.94 -18.04 -10.82
C GLU A 99 2.07 -16.53 -10.59
N ARG A 100 1.65 -16.09 -9.39
CA ARG A 100 1.70 -14.69 -8.99
C ARG A 100 3.13 -14.17 -8.96
N LYS A 101 4.06 -14.95 -8.40
CA LYS A 101 5.49 -14.65 -8.40
C LYS A 101 6.02 -14.49 -9.82
N ALA A 102 5.67 -15.39 -10.74
CA ALA A 102 6.10 -15.30 -12.13
C ALA A 102 5.62 -13.99 -12.80
N TYR A 103 4.37 -13.58 -12.52
CA TYR A 103 3.81 -12.33 -13.06
C TYR A 103 4.49 -11.08 -12.50
N PHE A 104 4.62 -10.98 -11.16
CA PHE A 104 5.15 -9.79 -10.49
C PHE A 104 6.68 -9.68 -10.53
N SER A 105 7.43 -10.78 -10.63
CA SER A 105 8.91 -10.78 -10.71
C SER A 105 9.46 -10.70 -12.13
N SER A 106 8.63 -10.60 -13.16
CA SER A 106 9.08 -10.56 -14.57
C SER A 106 10.04 -9.41 -14.89
N GLY A 107 9.96 -8.29 -14.14
CA GLY A 107 10.84 -7.12 -14.32
C GLY A 107 10.53 -6.25 -15.55
N GLU A 108 9.52 -6.63 -16.34
CA GLU A 108 9.15 -5.92 -17.57
C GLU A 108 7.88 -5.06 -17.40
N SER A 109 6.99 -5.45 -16.48
CA SER A 109 5.66 -4.85 -16.34
C SER A 109 5.47 -4.01 -15.08
N HIS A 110 6.27 -4.24 -14.03
CA HIS A 110 6.07 -3.64 -12.71
C HIS A 110 7.24 -2.75 -12.28
N PHE A 111 6.94 -1.57 -11.72
CA PHE A 111 7.89 -0.52 -11.36
C PHE A 111 7.45 0.21 -10.09
N GLU A 112 8.41 0.57 -9.25
CA GLU A 112 8.22 1.37 -8.04
C GLU A 112 9.09 2.61 -8.08
N SER A 113 8.78 3.59 -7.23
CA SER A 113 9.50 4.87 -7.18
C SER A 113 10.05 5.09 -5.77
N ASP A 114 11.36 5.32 -5.68
CA ASP A 114 12.02 5.84 -4.48
C ASP A 114 12.15 7.36 -4.58
N TYR A 115 11.95 8.09 -3.47
CA TYR A 115 12.03 9.55 -3.47
C TYR A 115 13.10 10.05 -2.50
N TYR A 116 13.87 11.03 -2.96
CA TYR A 116 15.01 11.59 -2.23
C TYR A 116 15.00 13.11 -2.29
N ALA A 117 15.26 13.75 -1.16
CA ALA A 117 15.47 15.19 -1.07
C ALA A 117 16.91 15.44 -0.61
N THR A 118 17.67 16.18 -1.41
CA THR A 118 19.02 16.62 -1.06
C THR A 118 19.02 18.12 -0.79
N LEU A 119 19.48 18.50 0.39
CA LEU A 119 19.73 19.88 0.77
C LEU A 119 21.22 20.15 0.61
N TYR A 120 21.55 21.08 -0.27
CA TYR A 120 22.90 21.55 -0.54
C TYR A 120 23.05 22.97 -0.01
N TRP A 121 24.19 23.28 0.57
CA TRP A 121 24.53 24.63 1.01
C TRP A 121 25.97 25.00 0.68
N MET A 122 26.13 26.16 0.04
CA MET A 122 27.39 26.87 -0.10
C MET A 122 27.27 28.24 0.60
N PRO A 123 28.09 28.54 1.61
CA PRO A 123 28.03 29.82 2.29
C PRO A 123 28.36 31.01 1.37
N PRO A 124 27.59 32.11 1.41
CA PRO A 124 27.78 33.28 0.52
C PRO A 124 29.17 33.94 0.61
N ASN A 125 29.82 33.90 1.78
CA ASN A 125 31.11 34.56 2.03
C ASN A 125 32.34 33.69 1.70
N ASP A 126 32.18 32.63 0.91
CA ASP A 126 33.25 31.66 0.66
C ASP A 126 33.57 31.39 -0.82
N HIS A 127 33.55 32.43 -1.65
CA HIS A 127 34.09 32.35 -3.01
C HIS A 127 35.64 32.18 -3.06
N GLU A 128 36.34 32.29 -1.93
CA GLU A 128 37.82 32.26 -1.82
C GLU A 128 38.41 31.02 -1.09
N GLY A 129 37.62 30.03 -0.67
CA GLY A 129 38.14 28.72 -0.25
C GLY A 129 38.47 28.55 1.25
N ARG A 130 37.68 29.13 2.15
CA ARG A 130 37.70 28.92 3.61
C ARG A 130 37.23 27.53 4.01
N LEU A 131 36.32 26.91 3.26
CA LEU A 131 35.92 25.50 3.40
C LEU A 131 37.02 24.52 2.96
N ARG A 132 38.01 24.95 2.16
CA ARG A 132 39.20 24.11 1.85
C ARG A 132 40.12 23.91 3.05
N ALA A 133 40.03 24.75 4.08
CA ALA A 133 40.76 24.58 5.34
C ALA A 133 40.29 23.37 6.17
N PHE A 134 39.15 22.75 5.82
CA PHE A 134 38.70 21.49 6.44
C PHE A 134 39.62 20.30 6.12
N VAL A 135 40.47 20.42 5.10
CA VAL A 135 41.40 19.37 4.63
C VAL A 135 42.86 19.67 5.02
N VAL A 136 43.18 20.92 5.37
CA VAL A 136 44.56 21.36 5.63
C VAL A 136 44.68 21.89 7.05
N GLU A 137 45.31 21.11 7.93
CA GLU A 137 45.70 21.58 9.27
C GLU A 137 46.68 22.75 9.15
N GLY A 138 46.26 23.93 9.63
CA GLY A 138 47.18 25.03 9.91
C GLY A 138 46.79 26.38 9.35
N LYS A 139 45.80 27.04 9.99
CA LYS A 139 45.84 28.46 10.40
C LYS A 139 44.50 28.87 11.05
N LYS A 140 44.55 29.43 12.26
CA LYS A 140 43.40 30.11 12.88
C LYS A 140 43.10 31.41 12.14
N GLN A 141 41.86 31.62 11.72
CA GLN A 141 41.36 32.90 11.16
C GLN A 141 40.06 33.32 11.87
N LYS A 142 39.81 34.64 11.94
CA LYS A 142 38.59 35.24 12.49
C LYS A 142 37.41 35.04 11.52
N GLY A 143 36.37 34.33 11.96
CA GLY A 143 35.15 34.02 11.20
C GLY A 143 34.30 32.97 11.94
N LEU A 144 33.18 32.54 11.34
CA LEU A 144 32.38 31.39 11.81
C LEU A 144 33.29 30.17 11.94
N THR A 145 33.20 29.48 13.08
CA THR A 145 33.93 28.23 13.31
C THR A 145 33.31 27.11 12.49
N LYS A 146 34.05 26.00 12.33
CA LYS A 146 33.52 24.77 11.71
C LYS A 146 32.21 24.32 12.36
N GLU A 147 32.12 24.46 13.68
CA GLU A 147 30.94 24.10 14.46
C GLU A 147 29.75 25.02 14.13
N ASP A 148 29.98 26.30 13.91
CA ASP A 148 28.91 27.25 13.55
C ASP A 148 28.32 26.96 12.16
N TYR A 149 29.16 26.59 11.18
CA TYR A 149 28.71 26.17 9.85
C TYR A 149 27.85 24.90 9.92
N LEU A 150 28.32 23.89 10.65
CA LEU A 150 27.57 22.64 10.83
C LEU A 150 26.27 22.88 11.59
N THR A 151 26.27 23.73 12.61
CA THR A 151 25.07 24.07 13.39
C THR A 151 24.03 24.77 12.52
N THR A 152 24.45 25.75 11.72
CA THR A 152 23.55 26.46 10.79
C THR A 152 22.94 25.50 9.78
N PHE A 153 23.76 24.61 9.21
CA PHE A 153 23.30 23.61 8.27
C PHE A 153 22.30 22.64 8.90
N SER A 154 22.65 22.07 10.06
CA SER A 154 21.79 21.13 10.79
C SER A 154 20.46 21.75 11.20
N ASN A 155 20.44 23.00 11.66
CA ASN A 155 19.20 23.69 12.02
C ASN A 155 18.24 23.80 10.83
N VAL A 156 18.75 24.19 9.65
CA VAL A 156 17.90 24.28 8.44
C VAL A 156 17.42 22.91 7.98
N VAL A 157 18.27 21.88 8.05
CA VAL A 157 17.88 20.50 7.76
C VAL A 157 16.77 20.04 8.71
N GLU A 158 16.88 20.34 10.00
CA GLU A 158 15.89 19.98 11.01
C GLU A 158 14.54 20.67 10.76
N GLU A 159 14.54 21.95 10.38
CA GLU A 159 13.30 22.67 10.05
C GLU A 159 12.61 22.11 8.80
N VAL A 160 13.38 21.75 7.75
CA VAL A 160 12.82 21.06 6.58
C VAL A 160 12.27 19.68 6.96
N TYR A 161 12.98 18.93 7.79
CA TYR A 161 12.55 17.62 8.27
C TYR A 161 11.24 17.72 9.09
N LYS A 162 11.16 18.67 10.02
CA LYS A 162 9.94 18.96 10.81
C LYS A 162 8.77 19.34 9.91
N ALA A 163 9.00 20.09 8.83
CA ALA A 163 7.96 20.45 7.88
C ALA A 163 7.36 19.22 7.19
N PHE A 164 8.21 18.30 6.73
CA PHE A 164 7.77 17.03 6.12
C PHE A 164 6.96 16.21 7.13
N PHE A 165 7.44 16.11 8.38
CA PHE A 165 6.72 15.43 9.45
C PHE A 165 5.35 16.06 9.75
N ALA A 166 5.27 17.39 9.84
CA ALA A 166 4.02 18.12 10.07
C ALA A 166 3.00 17.93 8.92
N CYS A 167 3.48 17.75 7.70
CA CYS A 167 2.69 17.37 6.53
C CYS A 167 2.32 15.88 6.48
N GLN A 168 2.67 15.08 7.49
CA GLN A 168 2.51 13.62 7.48
C GLN A 168 3.19 12.95 6.27
N ILE A 169 4.33 13.49 5.85
CA ILE A 169 5.19 12.90 4.81
C ILE A 169 6.26 12.09 5.55
N PRO A 170 6.20 10.74 5.52
CA PRO A 170 7.27 9.92 6.05
C PRO A 170 8.61 10.32 5.43
N CYS A 171 9.61 10.58 6.27
CA CYS A 171 10.96 10.92 5.84
C CYS A 171 11.99 10.36 6.82
N GLU A 172 13.16 10.00 6.29
CA GLU A 172 14.25 9.38 7.03
C GLU A 172 15.58 9.90 6.48
N ILE A 173 16.45 10.41 7.36
CA ILE A 173 17.81 10.78 6.98
C ILE A 173 18.57 9.51 6.63
N LEU A 174 19.26 9.53 5.48
CA LEU A 174 20.04 8.37 5.05
C LEU A 174 21.23 8.17 5.98
N SER A 175 21.46 6.92 6.41
CA SER A 175 22.72 6.52 7.03
C SER A 175 23.90 6.67 6.06
N ALA A 176 25.13 6.55 6.57
CA ALA A 176 26.33 6.64 5.73
C ALA A 176 26.36 5.61 4.58
N ASP A 177 25.90 4.38 4.82
CA ASP A 177 25.81 3.30 3.83
C ASP A 177 24.71 3.57 2.80
N GLU A 178 23.55 4.04 3.25
CA GLU A 178 22.45 4.41 2.36
C GLU A 178 22.79 5.65 1.51
N MET A 179 23.51 6.62 2.08
CA MET A 179 23.99 7.81 1.37
C MET A 179 24.91 7.41 0.21
N VAL A 180 25.93 6.57 0.43
CA VAL A 180 26.80 6.12 -0.67
C VAL A 180 26.05 5.25 -1.68
N THR A 181 25.07 4.47 -1.23
CA THR A 181 24.20 3.67 -2.11
C THR A 181 23.36 4.58 -3.01
N TYR A 182 22.78 5.65 -2.47
CA TYR A 182 22.03 6.65 -3.22
C TYR A 182 22.94 7.39 -4.22
N LEU A 183 24.09 7.92 -3.78
CA LEU A 183 25.01 8.62 -4.70
C LEU A 183 25.46 7.70 -5.84
N TYR A 184 25.76 6.44 -5.55
CA TYR A 184 26.08 5.43 -6.56
C TYR A 184 24.94 5.20 -7.56
N SER A 185 23.68 5.11 -7.09
CA SER A 185 22.53 4.89 -7.97
C SER A 185 22.31 6.03 -8.97
N THR A 186 22.82 7.23 -8.69
CA THR A 186 22.73 8.37 -9.61
C THR A 186 23.68 8.28 -10.81
N ILE A 187 24.74 7.48 -10.73
CA ILE A 187 25.82 7.41 -11.73
C ILE A 187 26.13 6.00 -12.24
N SER A 188 25.45 4.97 -11.74
CA SER A 188 25.67 3.58 -12.14
C SER A 188 24.49 2.99 -12.90
N MET A 189 24.80 2.02 -13.76
CA MET A 189 23.81 1.13 -14.36
C MET A 189 23.37 0.00 -13.43
N ASN A 190 24.16 -0.27 -12.38
CA ASN A 190 23.92 -1.37 -11.46
C ASN A 190 23.24 -0.83 -10.20
N ARG A 191 22.31 -1.62 -9.65
CA ARG A 191 21.74 -1.37 -8.33
C ARG A 191 22.25 -2.40 -7.35
N ARG A 192 22.89 -1.93 -6.29
CA ARG A 192 23.35 -2.73 -5.16
C ARG A 192 23.54 -1.82 -3.96
N THR A 193 23.31 -2.37 -2.78
CA THR A 193 23.65 -1.71 -1.53
C THR A 193 25.16 -1.68 -1.36
N LEU A 194 25.70 -0.51 -1.05
CA LEU A 194 27.11 -0.30 -0.76
C LEU A 194 27.28 -0.07 0.74
N ARG A 195 28.44 -0.49 1.26
CA ARG A 195 28.89 -0.13 2.60
C ARG A 195 30.04 0.86 2.50
N LEU A 196 29.98 1.93 3.30
CA LEU A 196 31.05 2.92 3.36
C LEU A 196 32.31 2.25 3.93
N PRO A 197 33.46 2.32 3.23
CA PRO A 197 34.70 1.76 3.75
C PRO A 197 35.13 2.40 5.07
N LYS A 198 35.70 1.61 5.99
CA LYS A 198 36.22 2.09 7.28
C LYS A 198 37.40 3.06 7.12
N HIS A 199 38.15 2.96 6.02
CA HIS A 199 39.27 3.84 5.72
C HIS A 199 38.83 4.96 4.78
N PRO A 200 39.24 6.23 5.03
CA PRO A 200 38.87 7.35 4.17
C PRO A 200 39.34 7.14 2.72
N LEU A 201 38.40 7.20 1.77
CA LEU A 201 38.66 7.16 0.34
C LEU A 201 37.94 8.33 -0.34
N LEU A 202 38.48 8.78 -1.47
CA LEU A 202 37.80 9.75 -2.31
C LEU A 202 36.61 9.06 -3.00
N LEU A 203 35.40 9.59 -2.80
CA LEU A 203 34.17 8.95 -3.28
C LEU A 203 34.12 8.81 -4.80
N ASP A 204 34.72 9.74 -5.53
CA ASP A 204 34.76 9.71 -6.99
C ASP A 204 35.54 8.51 -7.55
N GLN A 205 36.51 7.98 -6.81
CA GLN A 205 37.22 6.75 -7.16
C GLN A 205 36.46 5.50 -6.72
N PHE A 206 35.73 5.59 -5.61
CA PHE A 206 35.01 4.47 -5.03
C PHE A 206 33.69 4.16 -5.76
N LEU A 207 32.94 5.19 -6.18
CA LEU A 207 31.60 5.03 -6.74
C LEU A 207 31.60 4.81 -8.26
N CYS A 208 32.62 5.26 -9.00
CA CYS A 208 32.66 5.16 -10.45
C CYS A 208 32.88 3.72 -10.96
N ASP A 209 31.82 3.08 -11.46
CA ASP A 209 31.91 1.79 -12.17
C ASP A 209 31.45 1.84 -13.63
N SER A 210 30.82 2.95 -14.04
CA SER A 210 30.19 3.12 -15.34
C SER A 210 30.89 4.23 -16.12
N ALA A 211 31.25 3.97 -17.38
CA ALA A 211 31.85 4.98 -18.24
C ALA A 211 30.78 5.93 -18.82
N LEU A 212 31.00 7.23 -18.75
CA LEU A 212 30.18 8.21 -19.46
C LEU A 212 30.76 8.46 -20.86
N SER A 213 29.96 8.22 -21.89
CA SER A 213 30.27 8.66 -23.25
C SER A 213 29.42 9.90 -23.57
N GLY A 214 30.07 11.04 -23.83
CA GLY A 214 29.37 12.28 -24.20
C GLY A 214 28.95 12.32 -25.67
N GLY A 215 28.51 13.49 -26.13
CA GLY A 215 27.98 13.72 -27.47
C GLY A 215 26.49 14.10 -27.43
N LEU A 216 25.88 14.24 -28.61
CA LEU A 216 24.43 14.53 -28.76
C LEU A 216 23.57 13.40 -28.20
N GLU A 217 24.07 12.17 -28.31
CA GLU A 217 23.44 10.96 -27.80
C GLU A 217 24.36 10.29 -26.78
N PRO A 218 24.38 10.77 -25.53
CA PRO A 218 25.29 10.25 -24.53
C PRO A 218 24.90 8.81 -24.12
N ARG A 219 25.88 8.09 -23.58
CA ARG A 219 25.70 6.75 -23.01
C ARG A 219 26.28 6.68 -21.61
N LEU A 220 25.60 5.97 -20.72
CA LEU A 220 26.12 5.58 -19.41
C LEU A 220 26.38 4.07 -19.43
N GLY A 221 27.65 3.68 -19.34
CA GLY A 221 28.08 2.31 -19.58
C GLY A 221 27.65 1.83 -20.98
N ARG A 222 26.81 0.80 -21.02
CA ARG A 222 26.26 0.23 -22.28
C ARG A 222 24.91 0.82 -22.68
N LYS A 223 24.27 1.64 -21.83
CA LYS A 223 22.90 2.10 -22.07
C LYS A 223 22.86 3.49 -22.68
N HIS A 224 21.90 3.66 -23.59
CA HIS A 224 21.63 4.92 -24.27
C HIS A 224 20.88 5.85 -23.36
N MET A 225 21.35 7.09 -23.25
CA MET A 225 20.77 8.08 -22.36
C MET A 225 20.06 9.17 -23.17
N ARG A 226 18.87 9.54 -22.70
CA ARG A 226 18.14 10.74 -23.10
C ARG A 226 17.81 11.54 -21.85
N VAL A 227 17.93 12.86 -21.95
CA VAL A 227 17.53 13.77 -20.87
C VAL A 227 16.40 14.63 -21.40
N VAL A 228 15.23 14.51 -20.79
CA VAL A 228 14.07 15.36 -21.09
C VAL A 228 14.09 16.53 -20.12
N THR A 229 13.91 17.75 -20.64
CA THR A 229 13.91 18.97 -19.82
C THR A 229 12.65 19.80 -20.09
N ILE A 230 12.08 20.34 -19.02
CA ILE A 230 10.93 21.25 -19.11
C ILE A 230 11.43 22.65 -19.43
N ILE A 231 10.98 23.19 -20.57
CA ILE A 231 11.39 24.48 -21.12
C ILE A 231 10.26 25.51 -21.20
N GLY A 232 9.01 25.09 -21.00
CA GLY A 232 7.86 25.97 -20.96
C GLY A 232 6.92 25.58 -19.82
N TYR A 233 6.41 26.58 -19.13
CA TYR A 233 5.64 26.46 -17.89
C TYR A 233 4.25 27.06 -18.08
N MET A 234 3.28 26.48 -17.40
CA MET A 234 1.90 26.95 -17.37
C MET A 234 1.74 28.17 -16.45
N ASP A 235 0.68 28.96 -16.68
CA ASP A 235 0.36 30.10 -15.81
C ASP A 235 -0.19 29.67 -14.44
N ASN A 236 -0.80 28.48 -14.35
CA ASN A 236 -1.35 27.91 -13.12
C ASN A 236 -0.82 26.49 -12.91
N THR A 237 -0.61 26.10 -11.65
CA THR A 237 -0.17 24.76 -11.25
C THR A 237 -1.04 24.21 -10.13
N ILE A 238 -1.08 22.89 -9.99
CA ILE A 238 -1.77 22.18 -8.90
C ILE A 238 -0.80 21.17 -8.28
N PHE A 239 -1.09 20.75 -7.05
CA PHE A 239 -0.26 19.78 -6.34
C PHE A 239 -0.05 18.49 -7.15
N GLY A 240 1.20 18.08 -7.33
CA GLY A 240 1.57 16.88 -8.07
C GLY A 240 1.17 16.91 -9.54
N ILE A 241 1.31 18.07 -10.20
CA ILE A 241 0.91 18.24 -11.62
C ILE A 241 1.59 17.25 -12.58
N PHE A 242 2.73 16.67 -12.19
CA PHE A 242 3.47 15.67 -12.96
C PHE A 242 3.22 14.21 -12.53
N ASP A 243 2.14 13.93 -11.80
CA ASP A 243 1.83 12.59 -11.28
C ASP A 243 1.73 11.52 -12.37
N GLY A 244 1.38 11.88 -13.60
CA GLY A 244 1.38 10.97 -14.75
C GLY A 244 2.75 10.33 -15.05
N LEU A 245 3.85 10.85 -14.52
CA LEU A 245 5.15 10.19 -14.56
C LEU A 245 5.17 8.90 -13.72
N ASN A 246 4.45 8.85 -12.59
CA ASN A 246 4.37 7.65 -11.75
C ASN A 246 3.66 6.47 -12.45
N LEU A 247 2.96 6.72 -13.56
CA LEU A 247 2.25 5.70 -14.33
C LEU A 247 3.10 5.05 -15.44
N GLN A 248 4.33 5.53 -15.69
CA GLN A 248 5.15 4.99 -16.76
C GLN A 248 5.55 3.54 -16.48
N ASN A 249 5.69 2.72 -17.53
CA ASN A 249 6.08 1.31 -17.43
C ASN A 249 7.58 1.12 -17.75
N PHE A 250 8.42 2.09 -17.38
CA PHE A 250 9.86 2.01 -17.55
C PHE A 250 10.60 2.85 -16.51
N SER A 251 11.87 2.53 -16.32
CA SER A 251 12.73 3.24 -15.39
C SER A 251 13.13 4.62 -15.87
N TYR A 252 13.12 5.58 -14.96
CA TYR A 252 13.64 6.93 -15.16
C TYR A 252 14.13 7.51 -13.83
N ARG A 253 14.96 8.56 -13.89
CA ARG A 253 15.21 9.45 -12.75
C ARG A 253 14.65 10.82 -13.06
N TRP A 254 13.72 11.31 -12.25
CA TRP A 254 13.15 12.65 -12.38
C TRP A 254 13.66 13.53 -11.25
N ILE A 255 14.37 14.61 -11.61
CA ILE A 255 14.99 15.53 -10.67
C ILE A 255 14.44 16.94 -10.87
N SER A 256 13.97 17.54 -9.79
CA SER A 256 13.61 18.94 -9.67
C SER A 256 14.63 19.66 -8.79
N ARG A 257 15.39 20.57 -9.38
CA ARG A 257 16.43 21.36 -8.71
C ARG A 257 15.97 22.81 -8.55
N TYR A 258 16.11 23.34 -7.34
CA TYR A 258 15.67 24.69 -6.98
C TYR A 258 16.77 25.45 -6.26
N TYR A 259 17.19 26.58 -6.82
CA TYR A 259 18.13 27.51 -6.19
C TYR A 259 17.32 28.54 -5.39
N CYS A 260 17.46 28.50 -4.08
CA CYS A 260 16.78 29.42 -3.19
C CYS A 260 17.36 30.82 -3.33
N LEU A 261 16.51 31.84 -3.19
CA LEU A 261 16.91 33.24 -3.15
C LEU A 261 16.37 33.86 -1.87
N SER A 262 17.21 34.68 -1.24
CA SER A 262 16.78 35.59 -0.18
C SER A 262 15.66 36.51 -0.69
N LYS A 263 14.84 37.06 0.22
CA LYS A 263 13.76 37.98 -0.14
C LYS A 263 14.24 39.13 -1.05
N LEU A 264 15.41 39.71 -0.74
CA LEU A 264 15.99 40.81 -1.52
C LEU A 264 16.45 40.34 -2.91
N ASP A 265 17.10 39.18 -2.99
CA ASP A 265 17.58 38.63 -4.26
C ASP A 265 16.40 38.20 -5.17
N ALA A 266 15.33 37.65 -4.58
CA ALA A 266 14.11 37.32 -5.28
C ALA A 266 13.44 38.58 -5.86
N LEU A 267 13.32 39.65 -5.07
CA LEU A 267 12.79 40.94 -5.54
C LEU A 267 13.62 41.53 -6.68
N ASP A 268 14.95 41.51 -6.58
CA ASP A 268 15.83 41.98 -7.65
C ASP A 268 15.67 41.15 -8.93
N ALA A 269 15.62 39.82 -8.80
CA ALA A 269 15.44 38.91 -9.94
C ALA A 269 14.10 39.12 -10.65
N VAL A 270 12.99 39.24 -9.90
CA VAL A 270 11.67 39.53 -10.46
C VAL A 270 11.63 40.93 -11.05
N SER A 271 12.17 41.94 -10.36
CA SER A 271 12.19 43.34 -10.84
C SER A 271 12.95 43.51 -12.16
N LYS A 272 14.05 42.78 -12.33
CA LYS A 272 14.76 42.71 -13.62
C LYS A 272 13.83 42.18 -14.73
N LYS A 273 13.08 41.11 -14.46
CA LYS A 273 12.08 40.58 -15.42
C LYS A 273 10.94 41.55 -15.67
N THR A 274 10.44 42.25 -14.65
CA THR A 274 9.43 43.30 -14.78
C THR A 274 9.92 44.40 -15.73
N LYS A 275 11.16 44.88 -15.58
CA LYS A 275 11.77 45.88 -16.46
C LYS A 275 11.94 45.36 -17.89
N GLU A 276 12.38 44.11 -18.07
CA GLU A 276 12.48 43.46 -19.40
C GLU A 276 11.14 43.41 -20.12
N TRP A 277 10.04 43.08 -19.43
CA TRP A 277 8.71 43.05 -20.03
C TRP A 277 8.16 44.45 -20.32
N LYS A 278 8.38 45.41 -19.43
CA LYS A 278 8.01 46.82 -19.66
C LYS A 278 8.67 47.38 -20.91
N ALA A 279 9.94 47.06 -21.14
CA ALA A 279 10.67 47.49 -22.33
C ALA A 279 10.10 46.91 -23.64
N LYS A 280 9.31 45.83 -23.58
CA LYS A 280 8.66 45.18 -24.74
C LYS A 280 7.25 45.70 -25.03
N PHE A 281 6.75 46.69 -24.29
CA PHE A 281 5.39 47.22 -24.47
C PHE A 281 5.18 47.86 -25.84
N LYS A 282 6.21 48.56 -26.35
CA LYS A 282 6.24 49.17 -27.68
C LYS A 282 7.51 48.74 -28.41
N SER A 283 7.44 48.55 -29.73
CA SER A 283 8.64 48.33 -30.54
C SER A 283 9.53 49.56 -30.49
N VAL A 284 10.86 49.38 -30.49
CA VAL A 284 11.83 50.49 -30.58
C VAL A 284 11.53 51.38 -31.80
N MET A 285 11.02 50.78 -32.88
CA MET A 285 10.65 51.49 -34.11
C MET A 285 9.38 52.35 -33.96
N ASP A 286 8.42 51.91 -33.13
CA ASP A 286 7.20 52.68 -32.84
C ASP A 286 7.50 53.84 -31.90
N MET A 287 8.33 53.63 -30.87
CA MET A 287 8.81 54.72 -30.00
C MET A 287 9.58 55.79 -30.77
N LEU A 288 10.40 55.39 -31.77
CA LEU A 288 11.09 56.32 -32.65
C LEU A 288 10.14 57.05 -33.61
N ARG A 289 9.08 56.38 -34.08
CA ARG A 289 8.04 56.99 -34.92
C ARG A 289 7.26 58.04 -34.16
N GLU A 290 6.79 57.74 -32.95
CA GLU A 290 6.05 58.68 -32.10
C GLU A 290 6.91 59.90 -31.74
N PHE A 291 8.19 59.70 -31.46
CA PHE A 291 9.13 60.80 -31.20
C PHE A 291 9.32 61.71 -32.43
N ALA A 292 9.29 61.15 -33.63
CA ALA A 292 9.43 61.90 -34.88
C ALA A 292 8.11 62.52 -35.39
N SER A 293 6.95 61.90 -35.12
CA SER A 293 5.64 62.32 -35.62
C SER A 293 4.82 63.14 -34.62
N GLY A 294 5.15 63.13 -33.33
CA GLY A 294 4.44 63.86 -32.28
C GLY A 294 3.02 63.36 -31.98
N GLN A 295 2.60 62.23 -32.57
CA GLN A 295 1.31 61.59 -32.32
C GLN A 295 1.54 60.28 -31.57
N GLU A 296 0.93 60.15 -30.39
CA GLU A 296 0.89 58.88 -29.64
C GLU A 296 -0.07 57.91 -30.35
N ASP A 297 0.45 56.76 -30.78
CA ASP A 297 -0.33 55.72 -31.44
C ASP A 297 -0.45 54.49 -30.51
N ASN A 298 -1.61 54.37 -29.85
CA ASN A 298 -1.89 53.29 -28.91
C ASN A 298 -2.26 51.96 -29.59
N SER A 299 -2.21 51.88 -30.92
CA SER A 299 -2.61 50.69 -31.69
C SER A 299 -1.59 49.54 -31.68
N ASN A 300 -0.31 49.80 -31.38
CA ASN A 300 0.80 48.82 -31.47
C ASN A 300 1.32 48.32 -30.11
N ILE A 301 0.50 48.31 -29.05
CA ILE A 301 0.92 47.81 -27.74
C ILE A 301 0.92 46.27 -27.73
N ASN A 302 2.04 45.66 -27.37
CA ASN A 302 2.12 44.21 -27.19
C ASN A 302 1.35 43.78 -25.93
N GLN A 303 0.08 43.39 -26.11
CA GLN A 303 -0.81 42.97 -25.02
C GLN A 303 -0.24 41.81 -24.19
N THR A 304 0.50 40.88 -24.80
CA THR A 304 1.19 39.80 -24.07
C THR A 304 2.28 40.32 -23.15
N ALA A 305 3.06 41.31 -23.60
CA ALA A 305 4.07 41.95 -22.76
C ALA A 305 3.41 42.68 -21.58
N VAL A 306 2.29 43.37 -21.80
CA VAL A 306 1.51 44.03 -20.74
C VAL A 306 1.01 43.03 -19.70
N ALA A 307 0.42 41.91 -20.13
CA ALA A 307 -0.03 40.85 -19.22
C ALA A 307 1.13 40.26 -18.41
N LYS A 308 2.28 39.98 -19.05
CA LYS A 308 3.48 39.45 -18.35
C LYS A 308 4.12 40.47 -17.39
N TYR A 309 4.07 41.76 -17.70
CA TYR A 309 4.45 42.82 -16.77
C TYR A 309 3.53 42.88 -15.56
N GLN A 310 2.21 42.82 -15.75
CA GLN A 310 1.25 42.79 -14.65
C GLN A 310 1.47 41.57 -13.76
N GLN A 311 1.67 40.39 -14.36
CA GLN A 311 2.02 39.17 -13.64
C GLN A 311 3.31 39.31 -12.82
N ALA A 312 4.36 39.89 -13.40
CA ALA A 312 5.62 40.13 -12.68
C ALA A 312 5.46 41.15 -11.54
N LYS A 313 4.62 42.19 -11.73
CA LYS A 313 4.27 43.13 -10.66
C LYS A 313 3.47 42.50 -9.52
N SER A 314 2.52 41.62 -9.84
CA SER A 314 1.83 40.83 -8.82
C SER A 314 2.81 39.92 -8.07
N ALA A 315 3.78 39.33 -8.75
CA ALA A 315 4.82 38.52 -8.11
C ALA A 315 5.71 39.35 -7.15
N GLU A 316 6.10 40.58 -7.52
CA GLU A 316 6.79 41.51 -6.61
C GLU A 316 5.96 41.73 -5.33
N GLY A 317 4.65 42.03 -5.47
CA GLY A 317 3.76 42.24 -4.34
C GLY A 317 3.63 41.01 -3.42
N LEU A 318 3.58 39.79 -4.00
CA LEU A 318 3.52 38.54 -3.22
C LEU A 318 4.80 38.29 -2.41
N ILE A 319 5.97 38.67 -2.95
CA ILE A 319 7.24 38.58 -2.22
C ILE A 319 7.29 39.63 -1.11
N GLU A 320 6.90 40.88 -1.41
CA GLU A 320 6.86 41.95 -0.41
C GLU A 320 5.96 41.60 0.78
N SER A 321 4.81 40.98 0.52
CA SER A 321 3.83 40.55 1.52
C SER A 321 4.13 39.19 2.19
N ASP A 322 5.30 38.59 1.95
CA ASP A 322 5.72 37.30 2.52
C ASP A 322 4.74 36.14 2.25
N MET A 323 4.04 36.17 1.10
CA MET A 323 3.14 35.08 0.70
C MET A 323 3.91 33.95 0.00
N THR A 324 4.99 34.28 -0.71
CA THR A 324 5.90 33.30 -1.31
C THR A 324 7.24 33.96 -1.66
N SER A 325 8.31 33.18 -1.80
CA SER A 325 9.57 33.63 -2.42
C SER A 325 9.72 33.00 -3.81
N PHE A 326 10.70 33.48 -4.58
CA PHE A 326 11.06 32.95 -5.89
C PHE A 326 12.47 32.41 -5.90
N GLY A 327 12.71 31.42 -6.75
CA GLY A 327 14.01 30.79 -6.95
C GLY A 327 14.16 30.30 -8.36
N TYR A 328 15.38 29.86 -8.70
CA TYR A 328 15.63 29.30 -10.03
C TYR A 328 15.32 27.81 -10.04
N TYR A 329 14.42 27.40 -10.91
CA TYR A 329 13.96 26.02 -11.04
C TYR A 329 14.49 25.37 -12.32
N THR A 330 14.76 24.07 -12.23
CA THR A 330 15.09 23.20 -13.36
C THR A 330 14.55 21.79 -13.10
N SER A 331 13.82 21.23 -14.07
CA SER A 331 13.36 19.84 -14.01
C SER A 331 13.95 19.03 -15.16
N CYS A 332 14.54 17.88 -14.84
CA CYS A 332 15.14 16.96 -15.80
C CYS A 332 14.68 15.52 -15.54
N ILE A 333 14.34 14.80 -16.59
CA ILE A 333 13.98 13.38 -16.55
C ILE A 333 15.04 12.61 -17.35
N VAL A 334 15.84 11.80 -16.67
CA VAL A 334 16.90 10.98 -17.23
C VAL A 334 16.33 9.60 -17.54
N ILE A 335 16.49 9.17 -18.79
CA ILE A 335 15.94 7.93 -19.33
C ILE A 335 17.08 7.11 -19.92
N LEU A 336 17.08 5.81 -19.61
CA LEU A 336 18.07 4.86 -20.09
C LEU A 336 17.37 3.75 -20.91
N GLY A 337 17.96 3.40 -22.06
CA GLY A 337 17.50 2.31 -22.93
C GLY A 337 18.64 1.34 -23.28
N ASN A 338 18.31 0.09 -23.57
CA ASN A 338 19.28 -0.90 -24.06
C ASN A 338 19.70 -0.61 -25.50
N SER A 339 18.81 0.00 -26.29
CA SER A 339 19.07 0.48 -27.65
C SER A 339 18.79 1.99 -27.76
N PRO A 340 19.28 2.67 -28.82
CA PRO A 340 18.93 4.06 -29.08
C PRO A 340 17.41 4.22 -29.25
N ASP A 341 16.79 3.33 -30.04
CA ASP A 341 15.35 3.37 -30.33
C ASP A 341 14.48 3.23 -29.09
N GLU A 342 14.86 2.35 -28.15
CA GLU A 342 14.18 2.18 -26.87
C GLU A 342 14.28 3.46 -26.02
N ALA A 343 15.46 4.09 -25.97
CA ALA A 343 15.66 5.33 -25.23
C ALA A 343 14.86 6.49 -25.85
N ASP A 344 14.81 6.59 -27.18
CA ASP A 344 14.06 7.60 -27.90
C ASP A 344 12.55 7.42 -27.76
N MET A 345 12.05 6.18 -27.84
CA MET A 345 10.64 5.87 -27.62
C MET A 345 10.21 6.31 -26.22
N ARG A 346 10.93 5.89 -25.17
CA ARG A 346 10.64 6.25 -23.77
C ARG A 346 10.71 7.76 -23.54
N ALA A 347 11.70 8.44 -24.11
CA ALA A 347 11.84 9.89 -24.01
C ALA A 347 10.68 10.64 -24.69
N LYS A 348 10.22 10.16 -25.86
CA LYS A 348 9.03 10.70 -26.52
C LYS A 348 7.76 10.51 -25.66
N THR A 349 7.60 9.35 -25.02
CA THR A 349 6.48 9.12 -24.09
C THR A 349 6.49 10.14 -22.95
N VAL A 350 7.64 10.37 -22.30
CA VAL A 350 7.76 11.38 -21.24
C VAL A 350 7.43 12.79 -21.75
N VAL A 351 7.94 13.17 -22.93
CA VAL A 351 7.62 14.46 -23.55
C VAL A 351 6.12 14.60 -23.80
N GLN A 352 5.46 13.55 -24.30
CA GLN A 352 4.02 13.54 -24.51
C GLN A 352 3.24 13.67 -23.20
N THR A 353 3.63 12.92 -22.16
CA THR A 353 3.01 13.02 -20.82
C THR A 353 3.06 14.44 -20.28
N ILE A 354 4.21 15.12 -20.39
CA ILE A 354 4.38 16.51 -19.93
C ILE A 354 3.63 17.51 -20.83
N ASN A 355 3.62 17.29 -22.16
CA ASN A 355 2.93 18.20 -23.08
C ASN A 355 1.40 18.11 -22.96
N ASN A 356 0.85 16.93 -22.66
CA ASN A 356 -0.59 16.72 -22.52
C ASN A 356 -1.22 17.51 -21.34
N ILE A 357 -0.42 17.88 -20.34
CA ILE A 357 -0.83 18.72 -19.21
C ILE A 357 -0.52 20.22 -19.43
N GLY A 358 -0.14 20.60 -20.65
CA GLY A 358 0.08 22.00 -21.07
C GLY A 358 1.51 22.54 -20.90
N PHE A 359 2.41 21.80 -20.26
CA PHE A 359 3.82 22.18 -20.18
C PHE A 359 4.52 21.95 -21.53
N LYS A 360 5.73 22.49 -21.69
CA LYS A 360 6.58 22.20 -22.86
C LYS A 360 7.83 21.48 -22.43
N ALA A 361 7.95 20.21 -22.80
CA ALA A 361 9.17 19.42 -22.63
C ALA A 361 9.92 19.26 -23.96
N LYS A 362 11.23 19.07 -23.87
CA LYS A 362 12.06 18.65 -25.00
C LYS A 362 13.10 17.61 -24.58
N ILE A 363 13.48 16.75 -25.52
CA ILE A 363 14.67 15.91 -25.39
C ILE A 363 15.88 16.81 -25.65
N GLU A 364 16.85 16.82 -24.74
CA GLU A 364 18.10 17.56 -24.93
C GLU A 364 18.97 16.92 -26.01
N ASP A 365 19.77 17.75 -26.67
CA ASP A 365 20.71 17.39 -27.74
C ASP A 365 22.14 17.84 -27.35
N LEU A 366 22.50 19.10 -27.62
CA LEU A 366 23.79 19.69 -27.31
C LEU A 366 24.03 19.80 -25.80
N ASN A 367 22.97 20.02 -25.02
CA ASN A 367 23.03 20.19 -23.56
C ASN A 367 22.84 18.86 -22.81
N SER A 368 22.73 17.70 -23.48
CA SER A 368 22.38 16.43 -22.83
C SER A 368 23.31 16.03 -21.68
N VAL A 369 24.62 16.17 -21.87
CA VAL A 369 25.61 15.82 -20.84
C VAL A 369 25.54 16.78 -19.65
N ASP A 370 25.50 18.09 -19.90
CA ASP A 370 25.41 19.08 -18.82
C ASP A 370 24.06 19.03 -18.10
N ALA A 371 22.97 18.71 -18.81
CA ALA A 371 21.65 18.49 -18.25
C ALA A 371 21.66 17.28 -17.31
N TRP A 372 22.23 16.15 -17.74
CA TRP A 372 22.42 14.98 -16.88
C TRP A 372 23.32 15.28 -15.68
N MET A 373 24.47 15.92 -15.88
CA MET A 373 25.36 16.28 -14.77
C MET A 373 24.68 17.19 -13.76
N GLY A 374 23.80 18.10 -14.21
CA GLY A 374 22.99 18.96 -13.34
C GLY A 374 21.96 18.21 -12.49
N THR A 375 21.66 16.94 -12.81
CA THR A 375 20.81 16.06 -11.99
C THR A 375 21.56 15.37 -10.84
N LEU A 376 22.89 15.44 -10.84
CA LEU A 376 23.67 14.83 -9.76
C LEU A 376 23.61 15.73 -8.52
N PRO A 377 23.23 15.19 -7.35
CA PRO A 377 23.16 15.98 -6.12
C PRO A 377 24.51 16.63 -5.83
N GLY A 378 24.50 17.93 -5.55
CA GLY A 378 25.71 18.72 -5.30
C GLY A 378 26.37 19.33 -6.54
N ASN A 379 25.97 18.93 -7.75
CA ASN A 379 26.54 19.47 -8.98
C ASN A 379 25.81 20.74 -9.46
N VAL A 380 25.81 21.78 -8.62
CA VAL A 380 25.01 23.00 -8.82
C VAL A 380 25.52 23.91 -9.94
N GLY A 381 26.76 23.75 -10.38
CA GLY A 381 27.36 24.55 -11.47
C GLY A 381 26.96 24.11 -12.87
N ARG A 382 26.38 22.91 -13.02
CA ARG A 382 26.03 22.31 -14.32
C ARG A 382 24.58 22.58 -14.70
N ASN A 383 24.30 22.50 -16.01
CA ASN A 383 23.04 22.84 -16.67
C ASN A 383 22.71 24.34 -16.62
N VAL A 384 22.63 24.96 -17.80
CA VAL A 384 22.49 26.42 -17.96
C VAL A 384 21.05 26.94 -17.78
N ARG A 385 20.05 26.07 -17.81
CA ARG A 385 18.65 26.50 -17.73
C ARG A 385 18.30 26.93 -16.31
N ARG A 386 17.69 28.12 -16.16
CA ARG A 386 17.25 28.67 -14.89
C ARG A 386 15.96 29.46 -15.10
N HIS A 387 14.82 28.90 -14.70
CA HIS A 387 13.52 29.57 -14.79
C HIS A 387 13.14 30.09 -13.41
N LEU A 388 12.64 31.33 -13.33
CA LEU A 388 12.21 31.91 -12.07
C LEU A 388 10.81 31.37 -11.72
N VAL A 389 10.68 30.69 -10.58
CA VAL A 389 9.45 30.01 -10.13
C VAL A 389 9.25 30.29 -8.64
N SER A 390 8.01 30.42 -8.19
CA SER A 390 7.71 30.60 -6.76
C SER A 390 7.86 29.31 -5.95
N CYS A 391 8.11 29.43 -4.65
CA CYS A 391 8.16 28.27 -3.74
C CYS A 391 6.83 27.49 -3.75
N SER A 392 5.69 28.17 -3.85
CA SER A 392 4.37 27.52 -3.95
C SER A 392 4.24 26.65 -5.20
N ASN A 393 4.69 27.15 -6.36
CA ASN A 393 4.70 26.39 -7.61
C ASN A 393 5.75 25.27 -7.60
N LEU A 394 6.85 25.43 -6.86
CA LEU A 394 7.82 24.35 -6.63
C LEU A 394 7.15 23.15 -5.94
N VAL A 395 6.38 23.38 -4.87
CA VAL A 395 5.70 22.28 -4.15
C VAL A 395 4.76 21.52 -5.08
N HIS A 396 4.07 22.23 -5.98
CA HIS A 396 3.20 21.63 -6.99
C HIS A 396 3.94 20.78 -8.03
N MET A 397 5.19 21.15 -8.33
CA MET A 397 5.98 20.61 -9.44
C MET A 397 7.12 19.68 -9.02
N MET A 398 7.47 19.58 -7.74
CA MET A 398 8.50 18.66 -7.28
C MET A 398 7.96 17.22 -7.21
N PRO A 399 8.82 16.19 -7.29
CA PRO A 399 8.42 14.79 -7.13
C PRO A 399 7.88 14.50 -5.72
N LEU A 400 6.62 14.84 -5.47
CA LEU A 400 5.99 14.67 -4.17
C LEU A 400 4.87 13.63 -4.20
N SER A 401 4.14 13.51 -5.30
CA SER A 401 3.11 12.50 -5.44
C SER A 401 3.68 11.10 -5.65
N THR A 402 3.04 10.10 -5.05
CA THR A 402 3.50 8.71 -5.11
C THR A 402 2.34 7.73 -5.16
N ILE A 403 2.56 6.61 -5.85
CA ILE A 403 1.68 5.45 -5.80
C ILE A 403 2.17 4.56 -4.65
N TRP A 404 1.41 4.54 -3.55
CA TRP A 404 1.57 3.61 -2.45
C TRP A 404 1.50 2.16 -2.93
N ALA A 405 2.65 1.50 -2.85
CA ALA A 405 2.83 0.10 -3.19
C ALA A 405 2.54 -0.89 -2.04
N GLY A 406 2.05 -0.42 -0.89
CA GLY A 406 1.95 -1.24 0.33
C GLY A 406 3.32 -1.50 0.99
N ASP A 407 3.31 -2.17 2.14
CA ASP A 407 4.55 -2.55 2.83
C ASP A 407 5.13 -3.84 2.24
N SER A 408 6.46 -3.92 2.18
CA SER A 408 7.17 -5.08 1.63
C SER A 408 7.15 -6.31 2.54
N ARG A 409 6.72 -6.15 3.80
CA ARG A 409 6.65 -7.18 4.85
C ARG A 409 5.43 -6.98 5.74
N ASN A 410 4.91 -8.06 6.29
CA ASN A 410 4.02 -8.02 7.44
C ASN A 410 4.87 -8.15 8.72
N HIS A 411 5.02 -7.04 9.46
CA HIS A 411 5.84 -6.99 10.66
C HIS A 411 5.29 -7.81 11.83
N HIS A 412 3.96 -7.96 11.94
CA HIS A 412 3.34 -8.71 13.03
C HIS A 412 3.52 -10.21 12.87
N LEU A 413 3.29 -10.71 11.66
CA LEU A 413 3.43 -12.14 11.33
C LEU A 413 4.87 -12.54 10.99
N ASP A 414 5.82 -11.59 11.04
CA ASP A 414 7.20 -11.72 10.60
C ASP A 414 7.32 -12.45 9.24
N GLY A 415 6.55 -11.98 8.26
CA GLY A 415 6.37 -12.68 7.02
C GLY A 415 6.18 -11.78 5.80
N PRO A 416 5.99 -12.38 4.62
CA PRO A 416 5.63 -11.64 3.42
C PRO A 416 4.29 -10.90 3.57
N PRO A 417 4.02 -9.86 2.75
CA PRO A 417 2.68 -9.29 2.63
C PRO A 417 1.70 -10.38 2.15
N LEU A 418 0.42 -10.20 2.46
CA LEU A 418 -0.60 -11.22 2.22
C LEU A 418 -0.75 -11.50 0.72
N ILE A 419 -0.97 -10.45 -0.09
CA ILE A 419 -1.19 -10.60 -1.54
C ILE A 419 -0.42 -9.52 -2.31
N TYR A 420 0.32 -9.94 -3.34
CA TYR A 420 0.76 -9.03 -4.40
C TYR A 420 -0.38 -8.82 -5.40
N THR A 421 -0.82 -7.58 -5.53
CA THR A 421 -1.96 -7.15 -6.36
C THR A 421 -1.50 -6.08 -7.33
N GLN A 422 -2.36 -5.74 -8.28
CA GLN A 422 -2.09 -4.72 -9.28
C GLN A 422 -2.90 -3.46 -8.96
N THR A 423 -2.25 -2.29 -9.03
CA THR A 423 -2.95 -1.00 -8.97
C THR A 423 -2.76 -0.21 -10.27
N SER A 424 -3.31 1.00 -10.34
CA SER A 424 -3.22 1.89 -11.48
C SER A 424 -1.78 2.07 -11.96
N GLY A 425 -1.59 1.97 -13.28
CA GLY A 425 -0.28 2.07 -13.92
C GLY A 425 0.50 0.77 -13.85
N SER A 426 1.76 0.87 -13.45
CA SER A 426 2.70 -0.26 -13.40
C SER A 426 3.25 -0.51 -12.00
N THR A 427 2.64 0.03 -10.96
CA THR A 427 3.11 -0.18 -9.58
C THR A 427 2.37 -1.38 -8.97
N PRO A 428 3.06 -2.39 -8.40
CA PRO A 428 2.39 -3.44 -7.65
C PRO A 428 1.89 -2.88 -6.33
N PHE A 429 0.76 -3.40 -5.84
CA PHE A 429 0.24 -3.09 -4.51
C PHE A 429 0.32 -4.33 -3.63
N ARG A 430 1.04 -4.23 -2.51
CA ARG A 430 1.22 -5.30 -1.53
C ARG A 430 0.17 -5.15 -0.44
N LEU A 431 -0.89 -5.94 -0.55
CA LEU A 431 -1.95 -5.95 0.45
C LEU A 431 -1.46 -6.65 1.72
N SER A 432 -1.53 -5.94 2.85
CA SER A 432 -1.44 -6.49 4.19
C SER A 432 -2.69 -6.09 4.96
N LEU A 433 -3.31 -7.05 5.65
CA LEU A 433 -4.48 -6.76 6.49
C LEU A 433 -4.10 -6.25 7.88
N HIS A 434 -2.85 -6.46 8.30
CA HIS A 434 -2.41 -6.07 9.64
C HIS A 434 -2.01 -4.59 9.67
N VAL A 435 -2.58 -3.86 10.63
CA VAL A 435 -2.14 -2.52 11.04
C VAL A 435 -1.59 -2.63 12.45
N GLY A 436 -0.28 -2.46 12.60
CA GLY A 436 0.41 -2.88 13.82
C GLY A 436 0.19 -4.38 14.07
N ASP A 437 -0.39 -4.72 15.22
CA ASP A 437 -0.71 -6.08 15.64
C ASP A 437 -2.19 -6.46 15.47
N VAL A 438 -2.99 -5.65 14.76
CA VAL A 438 -4.42 -5.89 14.54
C VAL A 438 -4.67 -6.25 13.08
N GLY A 439 -5.20 -7.45 12.83
CA GLY A 439 -5.58 -7.91 11.48
C GLY A 439 -7.09 -8.05 11.23
N HIS A 440 -7.95 -7.64 12.18
CA HIS A 440 -9.40 -7.64 11.97
C HIS A 440 -9.77 -6.79 10.76
N THR A 441 -10.57 -7.35 9.87
CA THR A 441 -10.89 -6.77 8.57
C THR A 441 -12.40 -6.78 8.37
N LEU A 442 -12.93 -5.76 7.72
CA LEU A 442 -14.31 -5.69 7.26
C LEU A 442 -14.30 -5.45 5.74
N VAL A 443 -15.16 -6.18 5.03
CA VAL A 443 -15.27 -6.23 3.57
C VAL A 443 -16.70 -5.88 3.21
N VAL A 444 -16.90 -4.70 2.61
CA VAL A 444 -18.23 -4.17 2.30
C VAL A 444 -18.43 -4.04 0.80
N GLY A 445 -19.52 -4.60 0.29
CA GLY A 445 -19.80 -4.54 -1.14
C GLY A 445 -21.15 -5.12 -1.53
N PRO A 446 -21.86 -4.51 -2.51
CA PRO A 446 -23.16 -5.01 -2.93
C PRO A 446 -23.07 -6.42 -3.52
N THR A 447 -24.20 -7.11 -3.63
CA THR A 447 -24.29 -8.43 -4.26
C THR A 447 -23.63 -8.44 -5.64
N GLY A 448 -22.87 -9.49 -5.94
CA GLY A 448 -22.21 -9.64 -7.24
C GLY A 448 -21.01 -8.73 -7.49
N ALA A 449 -20.53 -7.95 -6.50
CA ALA A 449 -19.36 -7.10 -6.66
C ALA A 449 -18.02 -7.86 -6.66
N GLY A 450 -18.00 -9.15 -6.27
CA GLY A 450 -16.79 -9.99 -6.22
C GLY A 450 -16.25 -10.26 -4.82
N LYS A 451 -17.13 -10.26 -3.79
CA LYS A 451 -16.77 -10.45 -2.37
C LYS A 451 -16.15 -11.83 -2.10
N SER A 452 -16.85 -12.91 -2.46
CA SER A 452 -16.37 -14.29 -2.25
C SER A 452 -15.05 -14.56 -2.98
N VAL A 453 -14.85 -13.98 -4.17
CA VAL A 453 -13.57 -14.06 -4.90
C VAL A 453 -12.42 -13.46 -4.10
N PHE A 454 -12.64 -12.31 -3.46
CA PHE A 454 -11.66 -11.66 -2.61
C PHE A 454 -11.38 -12.47 -1.33
N LEU A 455 -12.43 -12.97 -0.67
CA LEU A 455 -12.30 -13.80 0.53
C LEU A 455 -11.51 -15.07 0.23
N ASN A 456 -11.89 -15.83 -0.80
CA ASN A 456 -11.16 -17.01 -1.26
C ASN A 456 -9.68 -16.71 -1.57
N MET A 457 -9.39 -15.55 -2.17
CA MET A 457 -8.01 -15.13 -2.45
C MET A 457 -7.23 -14.79 -1.17
N VAL A 458 -7.86 -14.12 -0.20
CA VAL A 458 -7.28 -13.86 1.12
C VAL A 458 -7.00 -15.15 1.87
N GLU A 459 -7.97 -16.05 1.91
CA GLU A 459 -7.89 -17.34 2.59
C GLU A 459 -6.76 -18.21 2.05
N SER A 460 -6.72 -18.40 0.72
CA SER A 460 -5.65 -19.15 0.04
C SER A 460 -4.27 -18.53 0.25
N SER A 461 -4.17 -17.20 0.18
CA SER A 461 -2.89 -16.51 0.36
C SER A 461 -2.39 -16.54 1.80
N PHE A 462 -3.29 -16.54 2.78
CA PHE A 462 -2.93 -16.59 4.21
C PHE A 462 -2.19 -17.88 4.58
N ARG A 463 -2.38 -18.96 3.81
CA ARG A 463 -1.68 -20.24 3.97
C ARG A 463 -0.16 -20.17 3.83
N LYS A 464 0.37 -19.05 3.32
CA LYS A 464 1.83 -18.85 3.23
C LYS A 464 2.50 -18.67 4.59
N TYR A 465 1.75 -18.29 5.62
CA TYR A 465 2.31 -18.16 6.97
C TYR A 465 2.42 -19.55 7.62
N ARG A 466 3.53 -19.78 8.32
CA ARG A 466 3.83 -21.08 8.93
C ARG A 466 2.73 -21.49 9.90
N ASN A 467 2.23 -22.72 9.75
CA ASN A 467 1.15 -23.30 10.55
C ASN A 467 -0.17 -22.49 10.51
N ALA A 468 -0.38 -21.68 9.46
CA ALA A 468 -1.58 -20.87 9.33
C ALA A 468 -2.86 -21.71 9.36
N ARG A 469 -3.89 -21.18 10.03
CA ARG A 469 -5.21 -21.80 10.14
C ARG A 469 -6.28 -20.89 9.57
N VAL A 470 -7.22 -21.48 8.84
CA VAL A 470 -8.31 -20.78 8.16
C VAL A 470 -9.64 -21.41 8.55
N PHE A 471 -10.54 -20.62 9.11
CA PHE A 471 -11.92 -21.00 9.38
C PHE A 471 -12.85 -20.10 8.58
N VAL A 472 -13.73 -20.69 7.77
CA VAL A 472 -14.64 -19.96 6.89
C VAL A 472 -16.07 -20.27 7.31
N PHE A 473 -16.86 -19.26 7.60
CA PHE A 473 -18.31 -19.35 7.76
C PHE A 473 -18.92 -18.76 6.49
N ASP A 474 -19.25 -19.66 5.57
CA ASP A 474 -19.63 -19.36 4.19
C ASP A 474 -21.16 -19.40 4.04
N LYS A 475 -21.68 -18.69 3.05
CA LYS A 475 -23.09 -18.75 2.66
C LYS A 475 -23.17 -18.99 1.16
N GLY A 476 -23.74 -20.12 0.76
CA GLY A 476 -23.93 -20.48 -0.64
C GLY A 476 -22.76 -21.26 -1.26
N ALA A 477 -21.94 -21.89 -0.44
CA ALA A 477 -20.86 -22.81 -0.80
C ALA A 477 -19.80 -22.20 -1.75
N SER A 478 -19.57 -20.89 -1.62
CA SER A 478 -18.67 -20.10 -2.48
C SER A 478 -17.18 -20.48 -2.32
N SER A 479 -16.82 -21.03 -1.17
CA SER A 479 -15.47 -21.52 -0.83
C SER A 479 -15.31 -23.03 -1.06
N TYR A 480 -16.36 -23.76 -1.46
CA TYR A 480 -16.34 -25.24 -1.55
C TYR A 480 -15.18 -25.78 -2.40
N VAL A 481 -14.97 -25.22 -3.58
CA VAL A 481 -13.91 -25.66 -4.51
C VAL A 481 -12.53 -25.42 -3.91
N LEU A 482 -12.29 -24.23 -3.34
CA LEU A 482 -11.02 -23.91 -2.71
C LEU A 482 -10.76 -24.83 -1.51
N THR A 483 -11.77 -25.02 -0.65
CA THR A 483 -11.69 -25.92 0.51
C THR A 483 -11.36 -27.35 0.12
N ARG A 484 -11.98 -27.88 -0.94
CA ARG A 484 -11.60 -29.19 -1.48
C ARG A 484 -10.20 -29.17 -2.11
N GLY A 485 -9.83 -28.07 -2.76
CA GLY A 485 -8.54 -27.90 -3.41
C GLY A 485 -7.35 -28.00 -2.46
N VAL A 486 -7.48 -27.37 -1.29
CA VAL A 486 -6.43 -27.36 -0.26
C VAL A 486 -6.47 -28.58 0.67
N GLY A 487 -7.39 -29.53 0.41
CA GLY A 487 -7.59 -30.70 1.26
C GLY A 487 -8.25 -30.38 2.61
N GLY A 488 -8.97 -29.26 2.70
CA GLY A 488 -9.71 -28.85 3.89
C GLY A 488 -11.03 -29.62 4.09
N THR A 489 -11.64 -29.41 5.25
CA THR A 489 -12.92 -30.02 5.61
C THR A 489 -14.05 -29.03 5.35
N PHE A 490 -15.06 -29.45 4.59
CA PHE A 490 -16.27 -28.68 4.33
C PHE A 490 -17.44 -29.32 5.09
N PHE A 491 -18.06 -28.55 5.97
CA PHE A 491 -19.21 -28.96 6.78
C PHE A 491 -20.47 -28.24 6.31
N ASP A 492 -21.52 -28.98 5.99
CA ASP A 492 -22.84 -28.43 5.63
C ASP A 492 -23.72 -28.37 6.89
N LEU A 493 -23.84 -27.18 7.50
CA LEU A 493 -24.60 -27.01 8.74
C LEU A 493 -26.10 -27.01 8.44
N GLY A 494 -26.83 -27.92 9.09
CA GLY A 494 -28.28 -28.05 8.91
C GLY A 494 -28.70 -29.00 7.78
N ASN A 495 -27.76 -29.74 7.16
CA ASN A 495 -28.11 -30.85 6.29
C ASN A 495 -28.43 -32.12 7.11
N GLU A 496 -29.40 -32.90 6.64
CA GLU A 496 -29.86 -34.13 7.30
C GLU A 496 -29.18 -35.42 6.78
N GLU A 497 -28.29 -35.30 5.80
CA GLU A 497 -27.58 -36.43 5.20
C GLU A 497 -26.50 -37.04 6.11
N SER A 498 -26.10 -38.28 5.80
CA SER A 498 -25.09 -39.04 6.56
C SER A 498 -23.74 -38.32 6.53
N GLY A 499 -23.24 -37.90 7.71
CA GLY A 499 -21.99 -37.14 7.85
C GLY A 499 -22.15 -35.66 8.25
N ALA A 500 -23.39 -35.21 8.54
CA ALA A 500 -23.65 -33.90 9.13
C ALA A 500 -22.95 -33.72 10.49
N LEU A 501 -22.55 -32.48 10.81
CA LEU A 501 -21.95 -32.15 12.11
C LEU A 501 -22.91 -32.47 13.25
N SER A 502 -22.43 -33.28 14.18
CA SER A 502 -23.03 -33.54 15.49
C SER A 502 -22.04 -33.18 16.58
N PHE A 503 -22.49 -32.44 17.57
CA PHE A 503 -21.69 -31.96 18.68
C PHE A 503 -21.99 -32.75 19.94
N GLN A 504 -20.99 -32.79 20.83
CA GLN A 504 -21.14 -33.26 22.20
C GLN A 504 -20.74 -32.15 23.17
N PRO A 505 -21.58 -31.12 23.40
CA PRO A 505 -21.21 -29.95 24.19
C PRO A 505 -20.85 -30.28 25.64
N LEU A 506 -21.43 -31.35 26.18
CA LEU A 506 -21.24 -31.76 27.56
C LEU A 506 -20.01 -32.68 27.77
N ALA A 507 -19.19 -32.91 26.74
CA ALA A 507 -18.11 -33.89 26.81
C ALA A 507 -17.08 -33.59 27.93
N GLN A 508 -16.73 -32.32 28.12
CA GLN A 508 -15.62 -31.87 28.97
C GLN A 508 -16.09 -31.10 30.23
N ILE A 509 -17.35 -31.25 30.64
CA ILE A 509 -17.90 -30.59 31.84
C ILE A 509 -17.29 -31.07 33.17
N ASP A 510 -16.32 -31.98 33.14
CA ASP A 510 -15.45 -32.27 34.28
C ASP A 510 -14.49 -31.11 34.60
N ASP A 511 -14.15 -30.28 33.61
CA ASP A 511 -13.45 -29.01 33.83
C ASP A 511 -14.45 -27.94 34.31
N ASP A 512 -14.13 -27.26 35.42
CA ASP A 512 -15.02 -26.25 36.01
C ASP A 512 -15.24 -25.03 35.11
N LYS A 513 -14.22 -24.61 34.33
CA LYS A 513 -14.35 -23.52 33.37
C LYS A 513 -15.25 -23.92 32.22
N GLU A 514 -15.11 -25.15 31.72
CA GLU A 514 -15.99 -25.67 30.67
C GLU A 514 -17.42 -25.79 31.18
N ARG A 515 -17.62 -26.31 32.41
CA ARG A 515 -18.94 -26.41 33.02
C ARG A 515 -19.60 -25.04 33.19
N GLN A 516 -18.84 -24.04 33.62
CA GLN A 516 -19.33 -22.66 33.72
C GLN A 516 -19.69 -22.07 32.35
N TRP A 517 -18.89 -22.33 31.33
CA TRP A 517 -19.20 -21.90 29.96
C TRP A 517 -20.48 -22.56 29.45
N VAL A 518 -20.62 -23.88 29.63
CA VAL A 518 -21.83 -24.63 29.25
C VAL A 518 -23.06 -24.11 30.00
N LEU A 519 -22.95 -23.80 31.30
CA LEU A 519 -24.04 -23.20 32.06
C LEU A 519 -24.54 -21.91 31.41
N GLU A 520 -23.65 -20.96 31.11
CA GLU A 520 -24.04 -19.69 30.49
C GLU A 520 -24.59 -19.91 29.07
N TRP A 521 -23.98 -20.81 28.29
CA TRP A 521 -24.45 -21.19 26.96
C TRP A 521 -25.89 -21.75 26.98
N LEU A 522 -26.21 -22.61 27.94
CA LEU A 522 -27.58 -23.12 28.15
C LEU A 522 -28.52 -22.03 28.65
N CYS A 523 -28.09 -21.17 29.58
CA CYS A 523 -28.89 -20.05 30.04
C CYS A 523 -29.24 -19.09 28.90
N ASP A 524 -28.32 -18.81 27.98
CA ASP A 524 -28.58 -17.98 26.80
C ASP A 524 -29.59 -18.61 25.86
N TYR A 525 -29.49 -19.92 25.60
CA TYR A 525 -30.49 -20.63 24.81
C TYR A 525 -31.88 -20.58 25.47
N VAL A 526 -31.96 -20.81 26.78
CA VAL A 526 -33.23 -20.76 27.52
C VAL A 526 -33.83 -19.35 27.52
N ARG A 527 -33.01 -18.29 27.57
CA ARG A 527 -33.48 -16.90 27.39
C ARG A 527 -34.08 -16.67 26.00
N GLN A 528 -33.51 -17.28 24.96
CA GLN A 528 -34.03 -17.20 23.58
C GLN A 528 -35.38 -17.92 23.44
N GLU A 529 -35.60 -18.99 24.21
CA GLU A 529 -36.91 -19.66 24.35
C GLU A 529 -37.90 -18.88 25.24
N ASN A 530 -37.61 -17.59 25.53
CA ASN A 530 -38.43 -16.68 26.34
C ASN A 530 -38.67 -17.13 27.79
N LEU A 531 -37.77 -17.94 28.35
CA LEU A 531 -37.80 -18.32 29.76
C LEU A 531 -36.77 -17.51 30.55
N GLU A 532 -37.25 -16.77 31.56
CA GLU A 532 -36.40 -15.97 32.42
C GLU A 532 -35.41 -16.85 33.22
N ILE A 533 -34.15 -16.42 33.32
CA ILE A 533 -33.13 -17.12 34.12
C ILE A 533 -33.00 -16.45 35.49
N THR A 534 -33.67 -17.03 36.50
CA THR A 534 -33.51 -16.64 37.92
C THR A 534 -32.30 -17.35 38.55
N PRO A 535 -31.78 -16.87 39.70
CA PRO A 535 -30.72 -17.56 40.44
C PRO A 535 -31.06 -19.03 40.75
N GLU A 536 -32.31 -19.33 41.09
CA GLU A 536 -32.78 -20.68 41.38
C GLU A 536 -32.74 -21.57 40.13
N ARG A 537 -33.25 -21.07 38.99
CA ARG A 537 -33.20 -21.81 37.71
C ARG A 537 -31.75 -22.05 37.27
N LYS A 538 -30.87 -21.06 37.45
CA LYS A 538 -29.44 -21.19 37.15
C LYS A 538 -28.78 -22.26 38.03
N GLN A 539 -29.10 -22.30 39.33
CA GLN A 539 -28.60 -23.33 40.25
C GLN A 539 -29.09 -24.73 39.83
N LEU A 540 -30.35 -24.87 39.43
CA LEU A 540 -30.88 -26.17 38.97
C LEU A 540 -30.16 -26.71 37.72
N ILE A 541 -29.77 -25.84 36.79
CA ILE A 541 -28.96 -26.25 35.63
C ILE A 541 -27.56 -26.65 36.08
N TRP A 542 -26.95 -25.89 36.99
CA TRP A 542 -25.64 -26.20 37.54
C TRP A 542 -25.59 -27.55 38.25
N ASP A 543 -26.54 -27.82 39.15
CA ASP A 543 -26.62 -29.09 39.88
C ASP A 543 -26.78 -30.28 38.93
N ALA A 544 -27.58 -30.11 37.87
CA ALA A 544 -27.75 -31.11 36.83
C ALA A 544 -26.46 -31.35 36.02
N LEU A 545 -25.72 -30.28 35.66
CA LEU A 545 -24.42 -30.40 35.01
C LEU A 545 -23.40 -31.13 35.90
N GLU A 546 -23.35 -30.81 37.19
CA GLU A 546 -22.47 -31.46 38.17
C GLU A 546 -22.83 -32.95 38.35
N ALA A 547 -24.12 -33.28 38.44
CA ALA A 547 -24.60 -34.66 38.49
C ALA A 547 -24.20 -35.46 37.24
N VAL A 548 -24.33 -34.87 36.03
CA VAL A 548 -23.91 -35.51 34.78
C VAL A 548 -22.39 -35.67 34.72
N ALA A 549 -21.63 -34.64 35.12
CA ALA A 549 -20.17 -34.67 35.13
C ALA A 549 -19.62 -35.81 36.01
N THR A 550 -20.18 -35.95 37.21
CA THR A 550 -19.75 -36.93 38.23
C THR A 550 -20.24 -38.35 37.95
N SER A 551 -21.46 -38.50 37.41
CA SER A 551 -22.06 -39.84 37.16
C SER A 551 -21.49 -40.53 35.92
N TYR A 552 -21.00 -39.77 34.93
CA TYR A 552 -20.58 -40.28 33.62
C TYR A 552 -19.09 -40.01 33.36
N VAL A 553 -18.21 -40.80 33.98
CA VAL A 553 -16.74 -40.70 33.86
C VAL A 553 -16.13 -41.82 33.00
N GLY A 554 -14.87 -41.66 32.58
CA GLY A 554 -14.17 -42.65 31.74
C GLY A 554 -14.91 -42.94 30.43
N ASP A 555 -15.07 -44.21 30.08
CA ASP A 555 -15.79 -44.63 28.86
C ASP A 555 -17.27 -44.20 28.85
N LYS A 556 -17.84 -43.85 30.01
CA LYS A 556 -19.21 -43.32 30.11
C LYS A 556 -19.30 -41.85 29.72
N LYS A 557 -18.19 -41.13 29.47
CA LYS A 557 -18.22 -39.74 28.97
C LYS A 557 -19.09 -39.57 27.72
N ARG A 558 -19.16 -40.60 26.87
CA ARG A 558 -20.04 -40.66 25.68
C ARG A 558 -21.55 -40.52 25.99
N LEU A 559 -21.95 -40.72 27.26
CA LEU A 559 -23.32 -40.55 27.75
C LEU A 559 -23.61 -39.14 28.28
N ARG A 560 -22.60 -38.25 28.31
CA ARG A 560 -22.80 -36.82 28.61
C ARG A 560 -23.42 -36.15 27.39
N ARG A 561 -24.74 -36.29 27.26
CA ARG A 561 -25.54 -35.76 26.16
C ARG A 561 -26.66 -34.85 26.69
N MET A 562 -27.25 -34.03 25.84
CA MET A 562 -28.35 -33.12 26.19
C MET A 562 -29.54 -33.86 26.81
N THR A 563 -29.92 -35.01 26.25
CA THR A 563 -30.98 -35.88 26.80
C THR A 563 -30.66 -36.31 28.23
N THR A 564 -29.40 -36.65 28.51
CA THR A 564 -28.95 -37.04 29.85
C THR A 564 -29.05 -35.87 30.84
N LEU A 565 -28.67 -34.67 30.41
CA LEU A 565 -28.77 -33.47 31.22
C LEU A 565 -30.23 -33.10 31.53
N VAL A 566 -31.10 -33.09 30.52
CA VAL A 566 -32.52 -32.76 30.70
C VAL A 566 -33.22 -33.73 31.65
N ASN A 567 -32.84 -35.01 31.62
CA ASN A 567 -33.35 -35.99 32.59
C ASN A 567 -32.88 -35.74 34.04
N ALA A 568 -31.72 -35.10 34.24
CA ALA A 568 -31.19 -34.76 35.56
C ALA A 568 -31.78 -33.46 36.13
N ILE A 569 -32.35 -32.59 35.29
CA ILE A 569 -32.95 -31.31 35.69
C ILE A 569 -34.25 -31.54 36.49
N GLN A 570 -34.40 -30.86 37.63
CA GLN A 570 -35.58 -30.99 38.51
C GLN A 570 -36.71 -29.96 38.25
N SER A 571 -36.69 -29.27 37.11
CA SER A 571 -37.71 -28.29 36.70
C SER A 571 -38.35 -28.66 35.36
N GLU A 572 -39.67 -28.83 35.36
CA GLU A 572 -40.43 -29.16 34.14
C GLU A 572 -40.40 -28.02 33.10
N GLU A 573 -40.30 -26.76 33.53
CA GLU A 573 -40.17 -25.62 32.61
C GLU A 573 -38.82 -25.63 31.88
N LEU A 574 -37.73 -25.88 32.61
CA LEU A 574 -36.39 -26.01 32.02
C LEU A 574 -36.30 -27.23 31.10
N LYS A 575 -36.93 -28.36 31.48
CA LYS A 575 -36.99 -29.54 30.60
C LYS A 575 -37.69 -29.22 29.28
N LYS A 576 -38.83 -28.52 29.32
CA LYS A 576 -39.55 -28.11 28.11
C LYS A 576 -38.72 -27.16 27.25
N ALA A 577 -38.04 -26.19 27.86
CA ALA A 577 -37.19 -25.24 27.14
C ALA A 577 -35.98 -25.92 26.47
N LEU A 578 -35.37 -26.91 27.10
CA LEU A 578 -34.19 -27.62 26.58
C LEU A 578 -34.52 -28.86 25.72
N ALA A 579 -35.77 -29.32 25.73
CA ALA A 579 -36.22 -30.47 24.95
C ALA A 579 -35.86 -30.40 23.45
N PRO A 580 -35.85 -29.22 22.78
CA PRO A 580 -35.46 -29.13 21.39
C PRO A 580 -34.02 -29.60 21.09
N LEU A 581 -33.12 -29.50 22.07
CA LEU A 581 -31.70 -29.90 21.95
C LEU A 581 -31.48 -31.40 22.18
N CYS A 582 -32.48 -32.16 22.64
CA CYS A 582 -32.41 -33.59 22.92
C CYS A 582 -32.67 -34.44 21.66
N SER A 583 -32.32 -35.73 21.66
CA SER A 583 -32.47 -36.65 20.50
C SER A 583 -33.90 -36.72 19.91
N GLY A 584 -34.94 -36.40 20.67
CA GLY A 584 -36.34 -36.34 20.19
C GLY A 584 -36.80 -34.95 19.72
N GLY A 585 -35.97 -33.92 19.91
CA GLY A 585 -36.22 -32.55 19.49
C GLY A 585 -35.64 -32.22 18.12
N PRO A 586 -36.06 -31.11 17.49
CA PRO A 586 -35.62 -30.69 16.15
C PRO A 586 -34.10 -30.48 16.03
N TYR A 587 -33.39 -30.18 17.13
CA TYR A 587 -31.95 -29.92 17.13
C TYR A 587 -31.13 -31.05 17.76
N GLY A 588 -31.76 -32.17 18.12
CA GLY A 588 -31.09 -33.31 18.75
C GLY A 588 -29.95 -33.88 17.92
N ARG A 589 -30.10 -33.93 16.59
CA ARG A 589 -29.03 -34.37 15.69
C ARG A 589 -27.77 -33.50 15.78
N ILE A 590 -27.93 -32.22 16.12
CA ILE A 590 -26.82 -31.26 16.22
C ILE A 590 -26.15 -31.34 17.59
N PHE A 591 -26.89 -31.46 18.70
CA PHE A 591 -26.32 -31.30 20.05
C PHE A 591 -26.36 -32.53 20.96
N ASP A 592 -27.06 -33.61 20.58
CA ASP A 592 -27.25 -34.80 21.42
C ASP A 592 -26.40 -36.01 20.97
N SER A 593 -25.18 -35.76 20.51
CA SER A 593 -24.26 -36.81 20.07
C SER A 593 -23.48 -37.46 21.23
N ASP A 594 -23.00 -38.69 21.03
CA ASP A 594 -22.00 -39.29 21.92
C ASP A 594 -20.55 -39.01 21.54
N VAL A 595 -20.33 -38.42 20.36
CA VAL A 595 -19.00 -38.03 19.88
C VAL A 595 -19.09 -36.65 19.25
N ASP A 596 -18.17 -35.77 19.63
CA ASP A 596 -17.97 -34.50 18.95
C ASP A 596 -17.32 -34.75 17.58
N SER A 597 -18.10 -34.57 16.51
CA SER A 597 -17.63 -34.74 15.13
C SER A 597 -16.83 -33.54 14.61
N LEU A 598 -16.77 -32.44 15.37
CA LEU A 598 -16.03 -31.24 15.00
C LEU A 598 -14.52 -31.46 15.16
N GLN A 599 -13.88 -31.93 14.10
CA GLN A 599 -12.43 -32.05 14.03
C GLN A 599 -11.83 -30.79 13.39
N LEU A 600 -11.16 -29.97 14.20
CA LEU A 600 -10.47 -28.77 13.74
C LEU A 600 -9.07 -29.12 13.23
N GLY A 601 -8.68 -28.50 12.13
CA GLY A 601 -7.39 -28.67 11.46
C GLY A 601 -6.85 -27.32 11.00
N SER A 602 -6.16 -27.31 9.86
CA SER A 602 -5.59 -26.07 9.28
C SER A 602 -6.55 -25.35 8.31
N TRP A 603 -7.61 -26.01 7.83
CA TRP A 603 -8.64 -25.39 6.99
C TRP A 603 -10.02 -26.04 7.17
N GLN A 604 -11.00 -25.25 7.62
CA GLN A 604 -12.38 -25.67 7.75
C GLN A 604 -13.33 -24.64 7.15
N THR A 605 -14.34 -25.11 6.42
CA THR A 605 -15.49 -24.32 6.00
C THR A 605 -16.75 -24.84 6.66
N PHE A 606 -17.54 -23.93 7.19
CA PHE A 606 -18.87 -24.12 7.75
C PHE A 606 -19.86 -23.42 6.81
N GLU A 607 -20.61 -24.20 6.04
CA GLU A 607 -21.67 -23.67 5.19
C GLU A 607 -22.91 -23.39 6.03
N MET A 608 -23.36 -22.13 6.00
CA MET A 608 -24.37 -21.59 6.92
C MET A 608 -25.76 -21.45 6.30
N GLU A 609 -25.93 -21.56 4.98
CA GLU A 609 -27.18 -21.19 4.31
C GLU A 609 -28.41 -21.92 4.86
N LYS A 610 -28.33 -23.24 5.06
CA LYS A 610 -29.43 -24.02 5.66
C LYS A 610 -29.64 -23.67 7.12
N LEU A 611 -28.57 -23.54 7.91
CA LEU A 611 -28.65 -23.16 9.32
C LEU A 611 -29.30 -21.78 9.50
N MET A 612 -29.00 -20.82 8.64
CA MET A 612 -29.59 -19.47 8.64
C MET A 612 -31.10 -19.48 8.37
N SER A 613 -31.65 -20.52 7.75
CA SER A 613 -33.10 -20.69 7.60
C SER A 613 -33.81 -21.04 8.91
N THR A 614 -33.05 -21.34 9.98
CA THR A 614 -33.56 -21.70 11.31
C THR A 614 -32.99 -20.75 12.39
N PRO A 615 -33.44 -19.48 12.45
CA PRO A 615 -32.81 -18.43 13.27
C PRO A 615 -32.66 -18.77 14.76
N GLN A 616 -33.57 -19.59 15.31
CA GLN A 616 -33.58 -19.96 16.74
C GLN A 616 -32.33 -20.72 17.17
N ILE A 617 -31.65 -21.44 16.27
CA ILE A 617 -30.51 -22.30 16.62
C ILE A 617 -29.17 -21.79 16.09
N VAL A 618 -29.18 -20.77 15.22
CA VAL A 618 -27.98 -20.16 14.62
C VAL A 618 -27.01 -19.69 15.70
N GLY A 619 -27.49 -18.85 16.63
CA GLY A 619 -26.64 -18.28 17.68
C GLY A 619 -26.02 -19.36 18.57
N THR A 620 -26.82 -20.33 19.00
CA THR A 620 -26.39 -21.45 19.85
C THR A 620 -25.32 -22.32 19.18
N THR A 621 -25.51 -22.61 17.88
CA THR A 621 -24.58 -23.40 17.06
C THR A 621 -23.25 -22.67 16.87
N LEU A 622 -23.31 -21.40 16.46
CA LEU A 622 -22.12 -20.59 16.22
C LEU A 622 -21.32 -20.36 17.51
N MET A 623 -21.99 -20.11 18.63
CA MET A 623 -21.34 -19.97 19.93
C MET A 623 -20.54 -21.21 20.31
N TYR A 624 -21.08 -22.40 20.06
CA TYR A 624 -20.36 -23.64 20.31
C TYR A 624 -19.14 -23.78 19.38
N ILE A 625 -19.30 -23.59 18.08
CA ILE A 625 -18.19 -23.70 17.11
C ILE A 625 -17.08 -22.69 17.46
N PHE A 626 -17.43 -21.44 17.76
CA PHE A 626 -16.46 -20.42 18.15
C PHE A 626 -15.73 -20.76 19.45
N HIS A 627 -16.41 -21.29 20.46
CA HIS A 627 -15.76 -21.76 21.68
C HIS A 627 -14.73 -22.86 21.40
N ARG A 628 -15.07 -23.82 20.54
CA ARG A 628 -14.14 -24.89 20.12
C ARG A 628 -12.96 -24.34 19.32
N ILE A 629 -13.19 -23.36 18.46
CA ILE A 629 -12.11 -22.66 17.74
C ILE A 629 -11.20 -21.95 18.73
N GLU A 630 -11.73 -21.15 19.65
CA GLU A 630 -10.99 -20.39 20.66
C GLU A 630 -10.10 -21.31 21.51
N GLN A 631 -10.64 -22.42 22.02
CA GLN A 631 -9.88 -23.44 22.76
C GLN A 631 -8.72 -24.04 21.97
N SER A 632 -8.82 -24.03 20.64
CA SER A 632 -7.80 -24.59 19.76
C SER A 632 -6.67 -23.60 19.41
N LEU A 633 -6.82 -22.30 19.71
CA LEU A 633 -5.83 -21.28 19.35
C LEU A 633 -4.63 -21.34 20.29
N LYS A 634 -3.43 -21.62 19.76
CA LYS A 634 -2.18 -21.71 20.53
C LYS A 634 -1.13 -20.69 20.11
N GLY A 635 -1.53 -19.68 19.34
CA GLY A 635 -0.68 -18.60 18.83
C GLY A 635 -0.24 -18.77 17.37
N GLU A 636 -0.67 -19.85 16.69
CA GLU A 636 -0.49 -19.96 15.25
C GLU A 636 -1.31 -18.89 14.52
N PRO A 637 -0.78 -18.27 13.44
CA PRO A 637 -1.52 -17.28 12.65
C PRO A 637 -2.86 -17.86 12.22
N THR A 638 -3.96 -17.20 12.61
CA THR A 638 -5.31 -17.71 12.33
C THR A 638 -6.19 -16.61 11.74
N ILE A 639 -6.97 -16.94 10.70
CA ILE A 639 -8.07 -16.10 10.23
C ILE A 639 -9.40 -16.82 10.35
N ILE A 640 -10.42 -16.06 10.74
CA ILE A 640 -11.80 -16.51 10.82
C ILE A 640 -12.63 -15.59 9.93
N VAL A 641 -13.14 -16.12 8.83
CA VAL A 641 -13.90 -15.40 7.82
C VAL A 641 -15.39 -15.61 8.08
N LEU A 642 -16.14 -14.52 8.21
CA LEU A 642 -17.59 -14.51 8.42
C LEU A 642 -18.25 -13.83 7.22
N ASP A 643 -18.71 -14.62 6.25
CA ASP A 643 -19.50 -14.10 5.13
C ASP A 643 -20.95 -13.86 5.59
N GLU A 644 -21.58 -12.82 5.04
CA GLU A 644 -22.89 -12.30 5.49
C GLU A 644 -22.98 -12.10 7.01
N CYS A 645 -22.02 -11.36 7.55
CA CYS A 645 -21.86 -11.19 8.99
C CYS A 645 -23.00 -10.46 9.72
N TRP A 646 -23.96 -9.84 9.03
CA TRP A 646 -25.12 -9.16 9.67
C TRP A 646 -25.96 -10.11 10.53
N VAL A 647 -26.07 -11.38 10.13
CA VAL A 647 -26.78 -12.42 10.90
C VAL A 647 -26.19 -12.58 12.32
N PHE A 648 -24.91 -12.28 12.46
CA PHE A 648 -24.19 -12.37 13.72
C PHE A 648 -24.45 -11.15 14.63
N PHE A 649 -24.98 -10.07 14.09
CA PHE A 649 -25.25 -8.83 14.81
C PHE A 649 -26.74 -8.60 15.13
N ASP A 650 -27.65 -9.33 14.47
CA ASP A 650 -29.11 -9.26 14.73
C ASP A 650 -29.50 -9.68 16.15
N ASN A 651 -28.69 -10.53 16.80
CA ASN A 651 -28.88 -10.92 18.19
C ASN A 651 -27.96 -10.10 19.11
N GLU A 652 -28.53 -9.24 19.95
CA GLU A 652 -27.77 -8.35 20.83
C GLU A 652 -26.80 -9.07 21.78
N GLN A 653 -27.20 -10.23 22.32
CA GLN A 653 -26.34 -11.03 23.21
C GLN A 653 -25.14 -11.58 22.44
N PHE A 654 -25.37 -12.05 21.21
CA PHE A 654 -24.31 -12.58 20.36
C PHE A 654 -23.37 -11.48 19.86
N ALA A 655 -23.92 -10.32 19.48
CA ALA A 655 -23.15 -9.14 19.10
C ALA A 655 -22.20 -8.68 20.21
N ALA A 656 -22.68 -8.68 21.47
CA ALA A 656 -21.86 -8.35 22.63
C ALA A 656 -20.69 -9.33 22.80
N LYS A 657 -20.94 -10.63 22.63
CA LYS A 657 -19.90 -11.67 22.71
C LYS A 657 -18.87 -11.57 21.60
N ILE A 658 -19.28 -11.28 20.37
CA ILE A 658 -18.33 -11.07 19.26
C ILE A 658 -17.40 -9.88 19.55
N ARG A 659 -17.91 -8.78 20.12
CA ARG A 659 -17.07 -7.62 20.49
C ARG A 659 -16.03 -7.98 21.56
N GLU A 660 -16.40 -8.79 22.54
CA GLU A 660 -15.45 -9.29 23.54
C GLU A 660 -14.41 -10.22 22.90
N TRP A 661 -14.88 -11.13 22.05
CA TRP A 661 -14.06 -12.11 21.37
C TRP A 661 -12.99 -11.48 20.47
N LEU A 662 -13.31 -10.41 19.73
CA LEU A 662 -12.31 -9.66 18.95
C LEU A 662 -11.13 -9.18 19.81
N LYS A 663 -11.36 -8.80 21.08
CA LYS A 663 -10.27 -8.39 21.98
C LYS A 663 -9.41 -9.58 22.42
N VAL A 664 -10.00 -10.76 22.57
CA VAL A 664 -9.32 -11.98 22.99
C VAL A 664 -8.52 -12.58 21.85
N LEU A 665 -9.12 -12.70 20.66
CA LEU A 665 -8.48 -13.26 19.46
C LEU A 665 -7.19 -12.55 19.06
N ARG A 666 -7.14 -11.22 19.18
CA ARG A 666 -5.92 -10.44 18.95
C ARG A 666 -4.74 -10.99 19.75
N LYS A 667 -4.94 -11.36 21.02
CA LYS A 667 -3.87 -11.91 21.87
C LYS A 667 -3.45 -13.32 21.48
N ALA A 668 -4.31 -14.03 20.77
CA ALA A 668 -4.09 -15.40 20.30
C ALA A 668 -3.52 -15.47 18.87
N ASN A 669 -3.06 -14.34 18.30
CA ASN A 669 -2.60 -14.24 16.91
C ASN A 669 -3.69 -14.63 15.89
N ALA A 670 -4.94 -14.29 16.22
CA ALA A 670 -6.11 -14.58 15.40
C ALA A 670 -6.82 -13.29 14.97
N SER A 671 -7.24 -13.27 13.71
CA SER A 671 -7.95 -12.15 13.09
C SER A 671 -9.32 -12.61 12.56
N VAL A 672 -10.27 -11.68 12.51
CA VAL A 672 -11.63 -11.93 12.02
C VAL A 672 -11.86 -11.06 10.79
N ILE A 673 -12.37 -11.66 9.72
CA ILE A 673 -12.71 -10.98 8.48
C ILE A 673 -14.23 -11.01 8.35
N PHE A 674 -14.86 -9.86 8.55
CA PHE A 674 -16.30 -9.67 8.38
C PHE A 674 -16.60 -9.32 6.93
N ALA A 675 -17.62 -9.93 6.34
CA ALA A 675 -18.07 -9.62 4.99
C ALA A 675 -19.58 -9.32 5.01
N THR A 676 -20.00 -8.17 4.46
CA THR A 676 -21.43 -7.79 4.41
C THR A 676 -21.77 -7.06 3.11
N GLN A 677 -23.05 -7.12 2.72
CA GLN A 677 -23.61 -6.37 1.60
C GLN A 677 -24.07 -4.98 2.00
N SER A 678 -24.55 -4.79 3.24
CA SER A 678 -25.04 -3.49 3.70
C SER A 678 -24.02 -2.78 4.58
N ILE A 679 -23.88 -1.49 4.32
CA ILE A 679 -23.01 -0.57 5.06
C ILE A 679 -23.64 -0.22 6.42
N THR A 680 -24.94 -0.40 6.61
CA THR A 680 -25.64 0.00 7.85
C THR A 680 -25.28 -0.85 9.07
N ASP A 681 -24.64 -2.00 8.86
CA ASP A 681 -24.69 -3.07 9.84
C ASP A 681 -23.50 -3.05 10.84
N ILE A 682 -22.43 -2.26 10.57
CA ILE A 682 -21.16 -2.34 11.32
C ILE A 682 -20.47 -0.94 11.37
N VAL A 683 -19.44 -0.77 12.20
CA VAL A 683 -18.62 0.46 12.29
C VAL A 683 -17.17 0.17 11.88
N ASN A 684 -16.63 1.00 10.96
CA ASN A 684 -15.26 1.03 10.42
C ASN A 684 -14.82 -0.18 9.56
N SER A 685 -14.55 0.08 8.27
CA SER A 685 -14.20 -0.93 7.26
C SER A 685 -12.87 -0.63 6.55
N PRO A 686 -11.97 -1.62 6.39
CA PRO A 686 -10.77 -1.48 5.57
C PRO A 686 -10.92 -1.85 4.09
N ILE A 687 -11.90 -2.67 3.67
CA ILE A 687 -12.05 -3.07 2.26
C ILE A 687 -13.45 -2.74 1.74
N PHE A 688 -13.50 -2.02 0.64
CA PHE A 688 -14.73 -1.61 -0.04
C PHE A 688 -14.72 -2.10 -1.48
N LEU A 689 -15.85 -2.62 -1.94
CA LEU A 689 -16.03 -3.06 -3.32
C LEU A 689 -16.84 -2.01 -4.11
N PRO A 690 -16.70 -2.00 -5.44
CA PRO A 690 -17.36 -1.02 -6.30
C PRO A 690 -18.87 -0.99 -6.13
N ASN A 691 -19.41 0.23 -6.02
CA ASN A 691 -20.83 0.50 -5.84
C ASN A 691 -21.23 1.72 -6.67
N ASN A 692 -21.81 1.48 -7.85
CA ASN A 692 -22.21 2.54 -8.79
C ASN A 692 -23.21 3.54 -8.18
N ASP A 693 -23.94 3.16 -7.13
CA ASP A 693 -24.91 4.01 -6.43
C ASP A 693 -24.29 4.79 -5.26
N ALA A 694 -22.96 4.74 -5.09
CA ALA A 694 -22.25 5.34 -3.96
C ALA A 694 -22.39 6.88 -3.88
N LEU A 695 -22.68 7.54 -5.01
CA LEU A 695 -22.91 9.00 -5.05
C LEU A 695 -24.34 9.40 -4.65
N GLY A 696 -25.26 8.44 -4.49
CA GLY A 696 -26.59 8.71 -3.95
C GLY A 696 -26.50 9.26 -2.54
N LYS A 697 -27.28 10.31 -2.23
CA LYS A 697 -27.16 11.09 -0.97
C LYS A 697 -27.07 10.20 0.29
N GLN A 698 -28.02 9.29 0.47
CA GLN A 698 -28.06 8.40 1.64
C GLN A 698 -26.88 7.42 1.66
N THR A 699 -26.50 6.85 0.51
CA THR A 699 -25.37 5.94 0.40
C THR A 699 -24.04 6.63 0.68
N ALA A 700 -23.86 7.86 0.19
CA ALA A 700 -22.68 8.67 0.45
C ALA A 700 -22.57 9.06 1.93
N GLU A 701 -23.70 9.40 2.57
CA GLU A 701 -23.77 9.65 4.01
C GLU A 701 -23.35 8.40 4.80
N ASN A 702 -23.83 7.22 4.41
CA ASN A 702 -23.44 5.95 5.01
C ASN A 702 -21.93 5.69 4.85
N TYR A 703 -21.35 5.83 3.65
CA TYR A 703 -19.90 5.70 3.49
C TYR A 703 -19.11 6.74 4.31
N GLY A 704 -19.64 7.96 4.45
CA GLY A 704 -19.07 8.98 5.33
C GLY A 704 -19.00 8.55 6.79
N LEU A 705 -19.99 7.81 7.30
CA LEU A 705 -19.97 7.22 8.65
C LEU A 705 -18.83 6.21 8.84
N PHE A 706 -18.31 5.62 7.75
CA PHE A 706 -17.16 4.72 7.75
C PHE A 706 -15.81 5.44 7.58
N GLY A 707 -15.82 6.77 7.61
CA GLY A 707 -14.61 7.60 7.49
C GLY A 707 -14.17 7.83 6.04
N LEU A 708 -14.99 7.49 5.04
CA LEU A 708 -14.64 7.74 3.64
C LEU A 708 -14.83 9.22 3.30
N ASN A 709 -13.82 9.78 2.66
CA ASN A 709 -13.91 11.13 2.11
C ASN A 709 -14.63 11.10 0.73
N LYS A 710 -15.05 12.29 0.27
CA LYS A 710 -15.78 12.43 -1.01
C LYS A 710 -15.04 11.80 -2.20
N ARG A 711 -13.73 11.97 -2.29
CA ARG A 711 -12.92 11.43 -3.38
C ARG A 711 -12.90 9.91 -3.38
N GLN A 712 -12.84 9.29 -2.20
CA GLN A 712 -12.89 7.84 -2.05
C GLN A 712 -14.26 7.26 -2.47
N ILE A 713 -15.34 7.97 -2.15
CA ILE A 713 -16.71 7.61 -2.58
C ILE A 713 -16.83 7.70 -4.12
N GLU A 714 -16.26 8.72 -4.75
CA GLU A 714 -16.21 8.85 -6.21
C GLU A 714 -15.43 7.71 -6.88
N ILE A 715 -14.33 7.26 -6.26
CA ILE A 715 -13.58 6.08 -6.71
C ILE A 715 -14.47 4.84 -6.66
N LEU A 716 -15.18 4.60 -5.55
CA LEU A 716 -16.09 3.45 -5.43
C LEU A 716 -17.20 3.46 -6.47
N ALA A 717 -17.73 4.64 -6.82
CA ALA A 717 -18.78 4.80 -7.80
C ALA A 717 -18.32 4.52 -9.24
N SER A 718 -17.05 4.77 -9.55
CA SER A 718 -16.48 4.63 -10.90
C SER A 718 -15.68 3.34 -11.11
N ALA A 719 -15.39 2.60 -10.04
CA ALA A 719 -14.63 1.35 -10.10
C ALA A 719 -15.43 0.20 -10.75
N THR A 720 -14.72 -0.79 -11.30
CA THR A 720 -15.32 -1.91 -12.03
C THR A 720 -15.60 -3.09 -11.11
N LYS A 721 -16.88 -3.47 -10.96
CA LYS A 721 -17.30 -4.65 -10.18
C LYS A 721 -16.60 -5.94 -10.67
N LYS A 722 -16.37 -6.88 -9.76
CA LYS A 722 -15.68 -8.18 -9.99
C LYS A 722 -14.24 -8.05 -10.48
N ARG A 723 -13.65 -6.86 -10.36
CA ARG A 723 -12.31 -6.57 -10.82
C ARG A 723 -11.56 -5.72 -9.81
N HIS A 724 -12.14 -4.56 -9.49
CA HIS A 724 -11.54 -3.60 -8.56
C HIS A 724 -12.00 -3.81 -7.12
N TYR A 725 -11.10 -3.48 -6.19
CA TYR A 725 -11.27 -3.46 -4.74
C TYR A 725 -10.60 -2.19 -4.21
N TYR A 726 -11.16 -1.59 -3.17
CA TYR A 726 -10.63 -0.36 -2.59
C TYR A 726 -10.27 -0.57 -1.13
N TYR A 727 -8.98 -0.48 -0.82
CA TYR A 727 -8.42 -0.63 0.52
C TYR A 727 -8.27 0.72 1.22
N VAL A 728 -8.56 0.76 2.51
CA VAL A 728 -8.41 1.91 3.41
C VAL A 728 -7.78 1.45 4.72
N SER A 729 -6.73 2.15 5.16
CA SER A 729 -6.09 1.94 6.46
C SER A 729 -5.42 3.24 6.94
N PRO A 730 -4.94 3.30 8.19
CA PRO A 730 -4.11 4.42 8.66
C PRO A 730 -2.82 4.63 7.85
N TYR A 731 -2.30 3.60 7.17
CA TYR A 731 -1.07 3.71 6.35
C TYR A 731 -1.33 4.25 4.94
N GLY A 732 -2.60 4.30 4.51
CA GLY A 732 -2.99 4.79 3.19
C GLY A 732 -4.25 4.14 2.67
N SER A 733 -4.62 4.49 1.44
CA SER A 733 -5.72 3.87 0.71
C SER A 733 -5.29 3.55 -0.72
N ARG A 734 -5.92 2.55 -1.36
CA ARG A 734 -5.57 2.18 -2.74
C ARG A 734 -6.69 1.42 -3.44
N LEU A 735 -6.97 1.78 -4.69
CA LEU A 735 -7.75 0.95 -5.61
C LEU A 735 -6.84 -0.11 -6.23
N PHE A 736 -7.22 -1.38 -6.20
CA PHE A 736 -6.41 -2.48 -6.71
C PHE A 736 -7.27 -3.57 -7.34
N GLU A 737 -6.63 -4.48 -8.07
CA GLU A 737 -7.20 -5.71 -8.62
C GLU A 737 -6.30 -6.92 -8.32
N LEU A 738 -6.89 -8.11 -8.28
CA LEU A 738 -6.19 -9.34 -7.88
C LEU A 738 -5.28 -9.95 -8.96
N ALA A 739 -5.23 -9.35 -10.16
CA ALA A 739 -4.48 -9.83 -11.33
C ALA A 739 -4.78 -11.30 -11.69
N LEU A 740 -6.05 -11.73 -11.55
CA LEU A 740 -6.46 -13.11 -11.81
C LEU A 740 -6.39 -13.51 -13.29
N ASP A 741 -6.47 -12.54 -14.21
CA ASP A 741 -6.33 -12.78 -15.65
C ASP A 741 -4.94 -13.36 -16.01
N ALA A 742 -3.92 -13.05 -15.21
CA ALA A 742 -2.56 -13.59 -15.35
C ALA A 742 -2.30 -14.84 -14.50
N CYS A 743 -3.28 -15.28 -13.69
CA CYS A 743 -3.15 -16.38 -12.74
C CYS A 743 -4.31 -17.39 -12.93
N PRO A 744 -4.29 -18.20 -14.00
CA PRO A 744 -5.41 -19.08 -14.36
C PRO A 744 -5.71 -20.16 -13.32
N VAL A 745 -4.71 -20.74 -12.64
CA VAL A 745 -4.95 -21.66 -11.52
C VAL A 745 -5.64 -20.93 -10.39
N SER A 746 -5.16 -19.74 -10.02
CA SER A 746 -5.82 -18.95 -8.98
C SER A 746 -7.28 -18.68 -9.32
N LEU A 747 -7.57 -18.19 -10.53
CA LEU A 747 -8.91 -17.90 -11.01
C LEU A 747 -9.84 -19.12 -10.91
N ALA A 748 -9.36 -20.31 -11.30
CA ALA A 748 -10.13 -21.55 -11.31
C ALA A 748 -10.58 -22.02 -9.92
N TYR A 749 -9.88 -21.64 -8.84
CA TYR A 749 -10.24 -22.02 -7.47
C TYR A 749 -10.99 -20.91 -6.72
N VAL A 750 -10.70 -19.63 -7.00
CA VAL A 750 -11.29 -18.51 -6.22
C VAL A 750 -12.56 -17.93 -6.84
N ALA A 751 -12.75 -18.05 -8.16
CA ALA A 751 -13.85 -17.44 -8.91
C ALA A 751 -14.83 -18.48 -9.48
N VAL A 752 -15.44 -19.27 -8.58
CA VAL A 752 -16.35 -20.35 -8.95
C VAL A 752 -17.81 -19.91 -8.81
N ASN A 753 -18.62 -20.19 -9.83
CA ASN A 753 -20.07 -19.97 -9.81
C ASN A 753 -20.83 -21.20 -9.30
N THR A 754 -22.15 -21.09 -9.15
CA THR A 754 -23.01 -22.18 -8.66
C THR A 754 -22.89 -23.46 -9.50
N GLU A 755 -22.83 -23.35 -10.83
CA GLU A 755 -22.63 -24.51 -11.72
C GLU A 755 -21.29 -25.21 -11.48
N GLY A 756 -20.22 -24.43 -11.25
CA GLY A 756 -18.90 -24.95 -10.91
C GLY A 756 -18.90 -25.68 -9.56
N VAL A 757 -19.64 -25.19 -8.57
CA VAL A 757 -19.80 -25.88 -7.27
C VAL A 757 -20.53 -27.20 -7.43
N LEU A 758 -21.59 -27.26 -8.24
CA LEU A 758 -22.29 -28.52 -8.53
C LEU A 758 -21.37 -29.53 -9.22
N ALA A 759 -20.63 -29.10 -10.23
CA ALA A 759 -19.65 -29.95 -10.91
C ALA A 759 -18.53 -30.43 -9.95
N ALA A 760 -18.09 -29.58 -9.02
CA ALA A 760 -17.12 -29.96 -8.00
C ALA A 760 -17.67 -31.05 -7.07
N LYS A 761 -18.93 -30.94 -6.66
CA LYS A 761 -19.61 -31.97 -5.86
C LYS A 761 -19.74 -33.29 -6.63
N GLU A 762 -20.05 -33.24 -7.93
CA GLU A 762 -20.08 -34.42 -8.80
C GLU A 762 -18.70 -35.08 -8.91
N ILE A 763 -17.63 -34.29 -9.12
CA ILE A 763 -16.26 -34.83 -9.15
C ILE A 763 -15.92 -35.55 -7.84
N VAL A 764 -16.25 -34.96 -6.68
CA VAL A 764 -15.99 -35.59 -5.38
C VAL A 764 -16.80 -36.87 -5.22
N ARG A 765 -18.06 -36.90 -5.69
CA ARG A 765 -18.91 -38.09 -5.63
C ARG A 765 -18.38 -39.21 -6.52
N ASP A 766 -17.95 -38.89 -7.73
CA ASP A 766 -17.62 -39.87 -8.76
C ASP A 766 -16.17 -40.38 -8.65
N TYR A 767 -15.23 -39.53 -8.20
CA TYR A 767 -13.79 -39.84 -8.15
C TYR A 767 -13.16 -39.75 -6.75
N GLY A 768 -13.89 -39.24 -5.76
CA GLY A 768 -13.38 -39.04 -4.40
C GLY A 768 -12.50 -37.79 -4.25
N THR A 769 -12.15 -37.47 -3.00
CA THR A 769 -11.40 -36.24 -2.66
C THR A 769 -9.94 -36.26 -3.10
N LYS A 770 -9.31 -37.44 -3.20
CA LYS A 770 -7.90 -37.57 -3.60
C LYS A 770 -7.65 -37.15 -5.05
N GLU A 771 -8.60 -37.42 -5.93
CA GLU A 771 -8.50 -37.15 -7.37
C GLU A 771 -9.11 -35.79 -7.76
N PHE A 772 -9.69 -35.08 -6.78
CA PHE A 772 -10.39 -33.81 -6.98
C PHE A 772 -9.55 -32.78 -7.74
N ASN A 773 -8.33 -32.50 -7.28
CA ASN A 773 -7.49 -31.45 -7.87
C ASN A 773 -7.14 -31.72 -9.33
N ARG A 774 -6.77 -32.97 -9.67
CA ARG A 774 -6.47 -33.34 -11.05
C ARG A 774 -7.69 -33.15 -11.95
N ARG A 775 -8.85 -33.66 -11.54
CA ARG A 775 -10.09 -33.58 -12.31
C ARG A 775 -10.62 -32.15 -12.42
N TRP A 776 -10.49 -31.36 -11.36
CA TRP A 776 -10.86 -29.94 -11.36
C TRP A 776 -10.00 -29.15 -12.35
N LEU A 777 -8.68 -29.32 -12.32
CA LEU A 777 -7.78 -28.64 -13.24
C LEU A 777 -7.98 -29.05 -14.71
N ILE A 778 -8.32 -30.32 -14.99
CA ILE A 778 -8.71 -30.78 -16.33
C ILE A 778 -9.99 -30.07 -16.78
N ARG A 779 -11.02 -30.05 -15.93
CA ARG A 779 -12.28 -29.33 -16.20
C ARG A 779 -12.05 -27.85 -16.46
N SER A 780 -11.11 -27.24 -15.74
CA SER A 780 -10.76 -25.82 -15.88
C SER A 780 -9.86 -25.53 -17.09
N ASN A 781 -9.57 -26.52 -17.95
CA ASN A 781 -8.68 -26.41 -19.10
C ASN A 781 -7.25 -25.96 -18.74
N ILE A 782 -6.79 -26.31 -17.54
CA ILE A 782 -5.41 -26.03 -17.08
C ILE A 782 -4.52 -27.26 -17.31
N LEU A 783 -5.06 -28.45 -17.13
CA LEU A 783 -4.39 -29.72 -17.43
C LEU A 783 -5.09 -30.44 -18.58
N GLU A 784 -4.32 -31.14 -19.40
CA GLU A 784 -4.86 -32.04 -20.42
C GLU A 784 -5.18 -33.41 -19.82
N GLU A 785 -6.29 -34.02 -20.26
CA GLU A 785 -6.60 -35.40 -19.94
C GLU A 785 -5.70 -36.32 -20.78
N LYS A 786 -4.69 -36.91 -20.14
CA LYS A 786 -3.93 -38.00 -20.78
C LYS A 786 -4.87 -39.19 -20.98
N THR A 787 -5.10 -39.58 -22.23
CA THR A 787 -5.77 -40.84 -22.57
C THR A 787 -4.92 -42.02 -22.11
N ASP A 788 -5.54 -42.97 -21.41
CA ASP A 788 -4.93 -44.20 -20.87
C ASP A 788 -4.51 -45.18 -21.98
N ASP A 789 -3.51 -44.83 -22.80
CA ASP A 789 -2.85 -45.75 -23.73
C ASP A 789 -1.32 -45.78 -23.59
N VAL A 790 -0.77 -45.13 -22.54
CA VAL A 790 0.67 -45.23 -22.20
C VAL A 790 0.85 -45.40 -20.69
N LEU A 791 0.36 -46.52 -20.17
CA LEU A 791 0.83 -47.10 -18.91
C LEU A 791 1.52 -48.44 -19.21
N ALA A 792 2.67 -48.35 -19.85
CA ALA A 792 3.74 -49.31 -19.70
C ALA A 792 5.05 -48.52 -19.57
N GLU A 793 5.54 -48.48 -18.34
CA GLU A 793 6.85 -47.97 -17.89
C GLU A 793 7.03 -46.45 -17.78
N THR A 794 7.71 -46.06 -16.69
CA THR A 794 8.24 -44.72 -16.32
C THR A 794 7.20 -43.68 -15.85
N VAL A 795 7.21 -43.11 -14.64
CA VAL A 795 8.26 -42.90 -13.63
C VAL A 795 7.59 -42.70 -12.25
N VAL A 796 8.04 -43.47 -11.25
CA VAL A 796 8.07 -43.06 -9.85
C VAL A 796 9.31 -42.17 -9.68
N SER A 797 9.15 -40.85 -9.54
CA SER A 797 10.17 -39.92 -9.03
C SER A 797 9.55 -38.58 -8.66
#